data_AF-A0A815Q9R8-F1
#
_entry.id   AF-A0A815Q9R8-F1
#
_cell.length_a   1.000
_cell.length_b   1.000
_cell.length_c   1.000
_cell.angle_alpha   90.00
_cell.angle_beta   90.00
_cell.angle_gamma   90.00
#
_symmetry.space_group_name_H-M   'P 1'
#
loop_
_entity.id
_entity.type
_entity.pdbx_description
1 polymer ?
#
loop_
_entity_poly.entity_id
_entity_poly.type
_entity_poly.pdbx_seq_one_letter_code
_entity_poly.pdbx_strand_id
1 'polypeptide(L)'
;MLTESEMNRNIVLLSDPNKITRQKALQSLCNDLKSALSTTDTDDHLQPPANIMESMLKILSDPAEKNRDLALTYISMYITKYCTDETNIDKMLASIMPALVQRLGMNDIIEPSEEIRLKSVSILFELCRIYPNSSKLALYLNEWVAILKRTIIDPYPEVRKLSCELTSKLAEKCRERFHLMSESLVKPIIETMKHQHAKVRVEAINALGNVVRYGNNKSVEESVSPLAQRFFDHTSTVRLAVINVIGIWMLELRDRYSYFHMMLPLLLTGYTDEIEEIREAADSLWWDVGLKYEKENEEDLKDQINFPRLPAKYPPNLTRPNLGCRELVKRNLIRILPAIRNDLTDWVVSGRIKASQLLAILVWQAEETITQHLEDTLQVCSKAIVDDEAIVREQVTQALTYIGYFVPIKTWFNLIRPHFEQTSSLGLLRLISPLLTGVTCEELIESQTILDQLLAMILKSEYTDNFQVTVQSELLRICQLLVDKCQQQLEPYAYRIFKCILSLLSIVENDELRQQCKQTLDALASKTFGSSSVNDLYKTYAHELFADLKQTSNDWLRSTRERFIFETFIMQAGKKQNHARIDKYKEIRISGASNRHFLKDIVDILRTVMNPERDPEVRNQCLLIIASLLQFIDEPDVNTEITPYLMVLINECILPNMQWKAGRTAGAIRATAIATLWSLFQAKSFSFQQCSSSTNDILLSVLGMLDDDDRLTRMNSCYVLQALFSNDDAIRTINNDRLHKAYPDLLKRLDDVNDDIRLAVCSTLNAYVHAFHGDFNVELYRSHLEDIAKVLLIHMDDQNTQVQNAVFDTIVQFATELQGASESFITEIRNVKHKHRNQNLCDTLIERIEQSN
;
A
#
# COMPACT_ATOMS: atom_id res chain seq x y z
N MET A 1 65.29 13.54 -50.65
CA MET A 1 65.46 12.12 -50.28
C MET A 1 66.93 11.85 -50.08
N LEU A 2 67.27 10.96 -49.15
CA LEU A 2 68.64 10.54 -48.83
C LEU A 2 69.15 9.55 -49.89
N THR A 3 70.44 9.58 -50.17
CA THR A 3 71.14 8.54 -50.93
C THR A 3 71.36 7.28 -50.09
N GLU A 4 71.61 6.13 -50.72
CA GLU A 4 71.91 4.86 -50.01
C GLU A 4 73.08 5.00 -49.02
N SER A 5 74.12 5.74 -49.40
CA SER A 5 75.28 6.02 -48.55
C SER A 5 74.89 6.85 -47.32
N GLU A 6 74.02 7.86 -47.49
CA GLU A 6 73.53 8.69 -46.39
C GLU A 6 72.58 7.92 -45.46
N MET A 7 71.74 7.02 -46.01
CA MET A 7 70.92 6.12 -45.20
C MET A 7 71.81 5.19 -44.37
N ASN A 8 72.79 4.52 -44.99
CA ASN A 8 73.72 3.64 -44.29
C ASN A 8 74.54 4.39 -43.23
N ARG A 9 74.98 5.62 -43.51
CA ARG A 9 75.63 6.50 -42.52
C ARG A 9 74.71 6.75 -41.32
N ASN A 10 73.46 7.13 -41.56
CA ASN A 10 72.50 7.38 -40.49
C ASN A 10 72.19 6.10 -39.69
N ILE A 11 72.09 4.93 -40.33
CA ILE A 11 71.92 3.63 -39.66
C ILE A 11 73.09 3.33 -38.73
N VAL A 12 74.33 3.55 -39.17
CA VAL A 12 75.52 3.38 -38.32
C VAL A 12 75.49 4.32 -37.11
N LEU A 13 75.08 5.58 -37.31
CA LEU A 13 74.94 6.57 -36.24
C LEU A 13 73.88 6.21 -35.20
N LEU A 14 72.99 5.24 -35.45
CA LEU A 14 72.05 4.72 -34.45
C LEU A 14 72.75 3.97 -33.31
N SER A 15 73.99 3.53 -33.49
CA SER A 15 74.78 2.88 -32.43
C SER A 15 75.76 3.83 -31.72
N ASP A 16 75.74 5.13 -32.05
CA ASP A 16 76.64 6.13 -31.47
C ASP A 16 76.40 6.29 -29.95
N PRO A 17 77.43 6.45 -29.11
CA PRO A 17 77.25 6.61 -27.67
C PRO A 17 76.45 7.88 -27.30
N ASN A 18 76.48 8.93 -28.12
CA ASN A 18 75.79 10.19 -27.86
C ASN A 18 74.31 10.13 -28.30
N LYS A 19 73.40 10.30 -27.32
CA LYS A 19 71.95 10.30 -27.56
C LYS A 19 71.48 11.31 -28.60
N ILE A 20 72.10 12.49 -28.68
CA ILE A 20 71.72 13.57 -29.61
C ILE A 20 72.12 13.18 -31.05
N THR A 21 73.27 12.53 -31.22
CA THR A 21 73.72 12.02 -32.52
C THR A 21 72.73 10.99 -33.05
N ARG A 22 72.35 10.02 -32.21
CA ARG A 22 71.31 9.03 -32.54
C ARG A 22 69.98 9.71 -32.89
N GLN A 23 69.55 10.69 -32.10
CA GLN A 23 68.31 11.44 -32.32
C GLN A 23 68.30 12.15 -33.69
N LYS A 24 69.38 12.85 -34.05
CA LYS A 24 69.50 13.55 -35.34
C LYS A 24 69.48 12.57 -36.51
N ALA A 25 70.14 11.42 -36.37
CA ALA A 25 70.11 10.36 -37.38
C ALA A 25 68.68 9.81 -37.57
N LEU A 26 67.96 9.54 -36.48
CA LEU A 26 66.56 9.10 -36.51
C LEU A 26 65.63 10.14 -37.15
N GLN A 27 65.80 11.43 -36.82
CA GLN A 27 65.05 12.52 -37.45
C GLN A 27 65.30 12.60 -38.95
N SER A 28 66.56 12.46 -39.38
CA SER A 28 66.92 12.43 -40.79
C SER A 28 66.24 11.27 -41.52
N LEU A 29 66.28 10.06 -40.95
CA LEU A 29 65.62 8.88 -41.52
C LEU A 29 64.09 9.03 -41.55
N CYS A 30 63.48 9.57 -40.49
CA CYS A 30 62.05 9.83 -40.46
C CYS A 30 61.62 10.85 -41.51
N ASN A 31 62.35 11.96 -41.66
CA ASN A 31 62.03 12.99 -42.65
C ASN A 31 62.15 12.46 -44.08
N ASP A 32 63.14 11.61 -44.33
CA ASP A 32 63.32 10.95 -45.61
C ASP A 32 62.14 10.04 -45.95
N LEU A 33 61.80 9.11 -45.06
CA LEU A 33 60.68 8.20 -45.28
C LEU A 33 59.34 8.94 -45.36
N LYS A 34 59.17 10.02 -44.59
CA LYS A 34 58.00 10.90 -44.68
C LYS A 34 57.90 11.56 -46.06
N SER A 35 59.02 11.99 -46.64
CA SER A 35 59.04 12.53 -48.01
C SER A 35 58.67 11.46 -49.04
N ALA A 36 59.14 10.23 -48.87
CA ALA A 36 58.81 9.09 -49.74
C ALA A 36 57.34 8.63 -49.62
N LEU A 37 56.68 8.89 -48.50
CA LEU A 37 55.23 8.66 -48.33
C LEU A 37 54.38 9.70 -49.08
N SER A 38 54.89 10.93 -49.24
CA SER A 38 54.16 12.02 -49.91
C SER A 38 54.29 12.04 -51.43
N THR A 39 55.22 11.28 -52.01
CA THR A 39 55.41 11.18 -53.46
C THR A 39 54.51 10.10 -54.07
N THR A 40 53.73 10.48 -55.08
CA THR A 40 52.84 9.58 -55.86
C THR A 40 53.53 8.85 -57.00
N ASP A 41 54.77 9.22 -57.34
CA ASP A 41 55.52 8.58 -58.41
C ASP A 41 55.94 7.16 -58.00
N THR A 42 55.50 6.18 -58.79
CA THR A 42 55.66 4.75 -58.54
C THR A 42 56.98 4.17 -59.04
N ASP A 43 57.83 4.95 -59.71
CA ASP A 43 59.07 4.47 -60.31
C ASP A 43 60.30 4.78 -59.44
N ASP A 44 60.95 3.70 -58.99
CA ASP A 44 62.28 3.64 -58.37
C ASP A 44 62.49 4.37 -57.03
N HIS A 45 61.65 4.07 -56.04
CA HIS A 45 62.08 4.29 -54.66
C HIS A 45 63.02 3.16 -54.20
N LEU A 46 64.25 3.54 -53.85
CA LEU A 46 65.25 2.67 -53.28
C LEU A 46 64.65 1.91 -52.08
N GLN A 47 64.65 0.57 -52.14
CA GLN A 47 64.31 -0.24 -50.97
C GLN A 47 65.24 0.16 -49.83
N PRO A 48 64.71 0.43 -48.64
CA PRO A 48 65.55 0.80 -47.51
C PRO A 48 66.50 -0.35 -47.18
N PRO A 49 67.71 -0.07 -46.66
CA PRO A 49 68.71 -1.10 -46.37
C PRO A 49 68.14 -2.21 -45.49
N ALA A 50 68.45 -3.47 -45.80
CA ALA A 50 67.85 -4.64 -45.13
C ALA A 50 68.05 -4.65 -43.60
N ASN A 51 69.11 -4.03 -43.10
CA ASN A 51 69.45 -3.93 -41.68
C ASN A 51 68.72 -2.78 -40.94
N ILE A 52 67.93 -1.97 -41.64
CA ILE A 52 67.28 -0.80 -41.03
C ILE A 52 66.30 -1.22 -39.94
N MET A 53 65.51 -2.28 -40.18
CA MET A 53 64.50 -2.73 -39.23
C MET A 53 65.15 -3.30 -37.97
N GLU A 54 66.21 -4.10 -38.11
CA GLU A 54 66.98 -4.60 -36.97
C GLU A 54 67.55 -3.43 -36.14
N SER A 55 68.05 -2.39 -36.81
CA SER A 55 68.61 -1.20 -36.15
C SER A 55 67.53 -0.39 -35.42
N MET A 56 66.35 -0.22 -36.02
CA MET A 56 65.21 0.45 -35.38
C MET A 56 64.70 -0.33 -34.16
N LEU A 57 64.62 -1.66 -34.25
CA LEU A 57 64.20 -2.51 -33.13
C LEU A 57 65.20 -2.45 -31.96
N LYS A 58 66.51 -2.36 -32.24
CA LYS A 58 67.55 -2.12 -31.21
C LYS A 58 67.38 -0.78 -30.50
N ILE A 59 67.01 0.27 -31.23
CA ILE A 59 66.72 1.61 -30.65
C ILE A 59 65.54 1.57 -29.69
N LEU A 60 64.61 0.61 -29.79
CA LEU A 60 63.54 0.51 -28.81
C LEU A 60 64.10 0.34 -27.39
N SER A 61 65.29 -0.21 -27.19
CA SER A 61 65.94 -0.30 -25.86
C SER A 61 66.83 0.89 -25.49
N ASP A 62 66.81 1.98 -26.27
CA ASP A 62 67.56 3.21 -25.99
C ASP A 62 67.08 3.85 -24.67
N PRO A 63 67.98 4.32 -23.78
CA PRO A 63 67.59 5.04 -22.57
C PRO A 63 66.81 6.34 -22.87
N ALA A 64 67.06 7.00 -24.00
CA ALA A 64 66.40 8.23 -24.39
C ALA A 64 65.01 7.96 -25.00
N GLU A 65 63.97 8.43 -24.31
CA GLU A 65 62.57 8.33 -24.75
C GLU A 65 62.36 8.87 -26.17
N LYS A 66 62.95 10.03 -26.48
CA LYS A 66 62.80 10.65 -27.81
C LYS A 66 63.34 9.79 -28.95
N ASN A 67 64.36 8.97 -28.69
CA ASN A 67 64.93 8.08 -29.70
C ASN A 67 63.99 6.88 -29.93
N ARG A 68 63.45 6.29 -28.86
CA ARG A 68 62.43 5.24 -28.93
C ARG A 68 61.17 5.71 -29.68
N ASP A 69 60.72 6.93 -29.38
CA ASP A 69 59.60 7.60 -30.05
C ASP A 69 59.81 7.73 -31.57
N LEU A 70 60.98 8.25 -31.98
CA LEU A 70 61.33 8.39 -33.39
C LEU A 70 61.47 7.03 -34.09
N ALA A 71 62.01 6.01 -33.42
CA ALA A 71 62.12 4.67 -33.98
C ALA A 71 60.74 4.04 -34.23
N LEU A 72 59.79 4.14 -33.29
CA LEU A 72 58.41 3.69 -33.54
C LEU A 72 57.72 4.50 -34.63
N THR A 73 57.99 5.81 -34.70
CA THR A 73 57.46 6.66 -35.78
C THR A 73 57.98 6.21 -37.14
N TYR A 74 59.28 5.91 -37.25
CA TYR A 74 59.87 5.33 -38.46
C TYR A 74 59.23 3.97 -38.80
N ILE A 75 59.10 3.08 -37.82
CA ILE A 75 58.49 1.75 -37.99
C ILE A 75 57.05 1.87 -38.50
N SER A 76 56.24 2.77 -37.94
CA SER A 76 54.87 3.00 -38.38
C SER A 76 54.80 3.44 -39.84
N MET A 77 55.63 4.42 -40.22
CA MET A 77 55.74 4.87 -41.62
C MET A 77 56.24 3.75 -42.55
N TYR A 78 57.16 2.92 -42.07
CA TYR A 78 57.70 1.78 -42.82
C TYR A 78 56.60 0.76 -43.12
N ILE A 79 55.79 0.42 -42.13
CA ILE A 79 54.64 -0.48 -42.30
C ILE A 79 53.71 0.07 -43.37
N THR A 80 53.35 1.36 -43.29
CA THR A 80 52.46 1.99 -44.27
C THR A 80 53.01 1.95 -45.69
N LYS A 81 54.32 2.17 -45.90
CA LYS A 81 54.91 2.23 -47.24
C LYS A 81 55.23 0.85 -47.82
N TYR A 82 55.74 -0.08 -47.02
CA TYR A 82 56.39 -1.29 -47.52
C TYR A 82 55.68 -2.59 -47.15
N CYS A 83 54.80 -2.61 -46.15
CA CYS A 83 54.04 -3.80 -45.79
C CYS A 83 52.74 -3.91 -46.62
N THR A 84 52.88 -3.91 -47.95
CA THR A 84 51.76 -3.93 -48.91
C THR A 84 51.29 -5.33 -49.31
N ASP A 85 52.09 -6.36 -49.03
CA ASP A 85 51.78 -7.76 -49.30
C ASP A 85 52.05 -8.66 -48.10
N GLU A 86 51.50 -9.88 -48.13
CA GLU A 86 51.59 -10.86 -47.04
C GLU A 86 53.04 -11.21 -46.65
N THR A 87 53.97 -11.27 -47.62
CA THR A 87 55.36 -11.65 -47.37
C THR A 87 56.09 -10.57 -46.57
N ASN A 88 55.86 -9.31 -46.91
CA ASN A 88 56.47 -8.19 -46.20
C ASN A 88 55.86 -7.99 -44.81
N ILE A 89 54.56 -8.28 -44.64
CA ILE A 89 53.95 -8.27 -43.31
C ILE A 89 54.47 -9.45 -42.46
N ASP A 90 54.65 -10.65 -43.04
CA ASP A 90 55.22 -11.82 -42.34
C ASP A 90 56.62 -11.54 -41.80
N LYS A 91 57.51 -10.95 -42.63
CA LYS A 91 58.85 -10.53 -42.21
C LYS A 91 58.80 -9.50 -41.09
N MET A 92 57.86 -8.55 -41.20
CA MET A 92 57.69 -7.51 -40.20
C MET A 92 57.23 -8.10 -38.86
N LEU A 93 56.21 -8.96 -38.85
CA LEU A 93 55.73 -9.65 -37.65
C LEU A 93 56.82 -10.47 -36.98
N ALA A 94 57.56 -11.29 -37.76
CA ALA A 94 58.66 -12.10 -37.25
C ALA A 94 59.75 -11.25 -36.55
N SER A 95 59.97 -10.04 -37.04
CA SER A 95 60.99 -9.13 -36.51
C SER A 95 60.49 -8.35 -35.28
N ILE A 96 59.28 -7.79 -35.35
CA ILE A 96 58.76 -6.87 -34.32
C ILE A 96 58.17 -7.59 -33.11
N MET A 97 57.59 -8.79 -33.29
CA MET A 97 56.92 -9.52 -32.20
C MET A 97 57.85 -9.82 -31.01
N PRO A 98 59.05 -10.39 -31.21
CA PRO A 98 59.96 -10.65 -30.09
C PRO A 98 60.33 -9.37 -29.33
N ALA A 99 60.58 -8.27 -30.05
CA ALA A 99 60.94 -6.99 -29.46
C ALA A 99 59.80 -6.41 -28.62
N LEU A 100 58.56 -6.45 -29.11
CA LEU A 100 57.41 -5.93 -28.37
C LEU A 100 56.98 -6.84 -27.22
N VAL A 101 57.10 -8.17 -27.35
CA VAL A 101 56.87 -9.11 -26.25
C VAL A 101 57.87 -8.87 -25.12
N GLN A 102 59.16 -8.69 -25.43
CA GLN A 102 60.17 -8.37 -24.44
C GLN A 102 59.87 -7.05 -23.70
N ARG A 103 59.31 -6.05 -24.39
CA ARG A 103 59.04 -4.73 -23.80
C ARG A 103 57.72 -4.64 -23.05
N LEU A 104 56.66 -5.25 -23.58
CA LEU A 104 55.28 -5.07 -23.12
C LEU A 104 54.65 -6.36 -22.56
N GLY A 105 55.12 -7.53 -22.98
CA GLY A 105 54.51 -8.83 -22.65
C GLY A 105 55.19 -9.62 -21.53
N MET A 106 56.27 -9.09 -20.94
CA MET A 106 56.92 -9.68 -19.78
C MET A 106 56.05 -9.55 -18.51
N ASN A 107 56.49 -10.13 -17.38
CA ASN A 107 55.76 -10.03 -16.12
C ASN A 107 55.52 -8.57 -15.70
N ASP A 108 56.55 -7.74 -15.86
CA ASP A 108 56.50 -6.29 -15.70
C ASP A 108 56.70 -5.61 -17.05
N ILE A 109 55.92 -4.56 -17.32
CA ILE A 109 56.10 -3.74 -18.52
C ILE A 109 57.40 -2.95 -18.38
N ILE A 110 58.35 -3.18 -19.30
CA ILE A 110 59.68 -2.56 -19.27
C ILE A 110 59.64 -1.12 -19.79
N GLU A 111 58.72 -0.79 -20.71
CA GLU A 111 58.61 0.58 -21.26
C GLU A 111 57.94 1.56 -20.27
N PRO A 112 58.68 2.54 -19.72
CA PRO A 112 58.11 3.49 -18.76
C PRO A 112 57.18 4.53 -19.39
N SER A 113 57.40 4.93 -20.65
CA SER A 113 56.64 6.01 -21.28
C SER A 113 55.29 5.53 -21.82
N GLU A 114 54.22 6.13 -21.33
CA GLU A 114 52.86 5.80 -21.75
C GLU A 114 52.59 6.11 -23.23
N GLU A 115 53.19 7.17 -23.77
CA GLU A 115 53.07 7.52 -25.19
C GLU A 115 53.74 6.47 -26.09
N ILE A 116 54.89 5.94 -25.66
CA ILE A 116 55.60 4.88 -26.39
C ILE A 116 54.84 3.57 -26.31
N ARG A 117 54.26 3.23 -25.15
CA ARG A 117 53.38 2.06 -25.02
C ARG A 117 52.19 2.18 -25.96
N LEU A 118 51.53 3.34 -26.02
CA LEU A 118 50.42 3.59 -26.93
C LEU A 118 50.82 3.43 -28.39
N LYS A 119 51.95 4.04 -28.81
CA LYS A 119 52.47 3.90 -30.18
C LYS A 119 52.80 2.44 -30.53
N SER A 120 53.34 1.69 -29.57
CA SER A 120 53.65 0.27 -29.76
C SER A 120 52.38 -0.55 -29.99
N VAL A 121 51.34 -0.33 -29.19
CA VAL A 121 50.03 -0.98 -29.36
C VAL A 121 49.33 -0.52 -30.64
N SER A 122 49.52 0.73 -31.06
CA SER A 122 49.01 1.23 -32.35
C SER A 122 49.66 0.55 -33.55
N ILE A 123 50.96 0.29 -33.50
CA ILE A 123 51.64 -0.50 -34.54
C ILE A 123 51.08 -1.93 -34.58
N LEU A 124 50.86 -2.55 -33.41
CA LEU A 124 50.21 -3.86 -33.31
C LEU A 124 48.78 -3.83 -33.88
N PHE A 125 48.00 -2.79 -33.59
CA PHE A 125 46.68 -2.59 -34.17
C PHE A 125 46.72 -2.52 -35.70
N GLU A 126 47.61 -1.71 -36.27
CA GLU A 126 47.76 -1.58 -37.71
C GLU A 126 48.19 -2.88 -38.39
N LEU A 127 49.17 -3.59 -37.82
CA LEU A 127 49.59 -4.90 -38.31
C LEU A 127 48.43 -5.91 -38.27
N CYS A 128 47.68 -5.94 -37.16
CA CYS A 128 46.48 -6.76 -37.05
C CYS A 128 45.44 -6.38 -38.10
N ARG A 129 45.24 -5.09 -38.38
CA ARG A 129 44.26 -4.58 -39.36
C ARG A 129 44.62 -5.00 -40.80
N ILE A 130 45.86 -4.76 -41.23
CA ILE A 130 46.28 -4.95 -42.63
C ILE A 130 46.53 -6.42 -43.01
N TYR A 131 46.80 -7.31 -42.05
CA TYR A 131 47.19 -8.69 -42.35
C TYR A 131 46.10 -9.49 -43.09
N PRO A 132 46.27 -10.03 -44.30
CA PRO A 132 45.15 -10.66 -45.02
C PRO A 132 44.77 -12.05 -44.50
N ASN A 133 45.74 -12.84 -43.99
CA ASN A 133 45.56 -14.27 -43.72
C ASN A 133 45.39 -14.60 -42.23
N SER A 134 44.14 -14.77 -41.79
CA SER A 134 43.78 -15.10 -40.41
C SER A 134 44.54 -16.28 -39.77
N SER A 135 44.80 -17.34 -40.55
CA SER A 135 45.41 -18.57 -40.04
C SER A 135 46.89 -18.40 -39.72
N LYS A 136 47.62 -17.60 -40.51
CA LYS A 136 49.02 -17.27 -40.25
C LYS A 136 49.17 -16.23 -39.14
N LEU A 137 48.29 -15.24 -39.08
CA LEU A 137 48.29 -14.28 -37.97
C LEU A 137 48.15 -15.00 -36.61
N ALA A 138 47.33 -16.05 -36.57
CA ALA A 138 47.13 -16.88 -35.39
C ALA A 138 48.39 -17.68 -34.95
N LEU A 139 49.45 -17.76 -35.76
CA LEU A 139 50.71 -18.37 -35.33
C LEU A 139 51.42 -17.54 -34.26
N TYR A 140 51.17 -16.22 -34.23
CA TYR A 140 51.74 -15.29 -33.25
C TYR A 140 50.80 -15.06 -32.05
N LEU A 141 49.72 -15.86 -31.92
CA LEU A 141 48.66 -15.59 -30.94
C LEU A 141 49.18 -15.55 -29.50
N ASN A 142 50.21 -16.35 -29.17
CA ASN A 142 50.84 -16.35 -27.86
C ASN A 142 51.48 -15.00 -27.54
N GLU A 143 52.19 -14.43 -28.51
CA GLU A 143 52.87 -13.14 -28.42
C GLU A 143 51.86 -12.00 -28.28
N TRP A 144 50.81 -11.98 -29.11
CA TRP A 144 49.73 -11.00 -29.00
C TRP A 144 49.08 -11.04 -27.62
N VAL A 145 48.70 -12.23 -27.16
CA VAL A 145 48.01 -12.42 -25.88
C VAL A 145 48.94 -12.07 -24.70
N ALA A 146 50.24 -12.37 -24.79
CA ALA A 146 51.21 -11.99 -23.76
C ALA A 146 51.28 -10.48 -23.56
N ILE A 147 51.28 -9.71 -24.66
CA ILE A 147 51.26 -8.24 -24.63
C ILE A 147 49.91 -7.74 -24.08
N LEU A 148 48.80 -8.21 -24.66
CA LEU A 148 47.45 -7.73 -24.34
C LEU A 148 47.07 -7.96 -22.87
N LYS A 149 47.49 -9.08 -22.27
CA LYS A 149 47.30 -9.35 -20.83
C LYS A 149 47.79 -8.21 -19.93
N ARG A 150 48.83 -7.50 -20.35
CA ARG A 150 49.46 -6.42 -19.59
C ARG A 150 48.89 -5.07 -20.00
N THR A 151 48.73 -4.83 -21.30
CA THR A 151 48.33 -3.52 -21.81
C THR A 151 46.83 -3.24 -21.64
N ILE A 152 45.98 -4.27 -21.52
CA ILE A 152 44.55 -4.07 -21.19
C ILE A 152 44.37 -3.38 -19.83
N ILE A 153 45.21 -3.72 -18.85
CA ILE A 153 45.20 -3.12 -17.50
C ILE A 153 46.23 -1.99 -17.32
N ASP A 154 46.77 -1.44 -18.41
CA ASP A 154 47.80 -0.39 -18.38
C ASP A 154 47.36 0.82 -17.55
N PRO A 155 48.23 1.47 -16.77
CA PRO A 155 47.86 2.69 -16.05
C PRO A 155 47.29 3.80 -16.94
N TYR A 156 47.70 3.86 -18.22
CA TYR A 156 47.29 4.91 -19.15
C TYR A 156 45.99 4.55 -19.89
N PRO A 157 44.92 5.37 -19.78
CA PRO A 157 43.60 5.03 -20.33
C PRO A 157 43.57 4.78 -21.84
N GLU A 158 44.36 5.51 -22.63
CA GLU A 158 44.38 5.34 -24.09
C GLU A 158 45.02 4.01 -24.50
N VAL A 159 46.00 3.51 -23.74
CA VAL A 159 46.59 2.18 -23.97
C VAL A 159 45.56 1.10 -23.65
N ARG A 160 44.81 1.23 -22.55
CA ARG A 160 43.72 0.29 -22.22
C ARG A 160 42.70 0.23 -23.34
N LYS A 161 42.20 1.40 -23.76
CA LYS A 161 41.19 1.54 -24.81
C LYS A 161 41.62 0.86 -26.11
N LEU A 162 42.82 1.20 -26.61
CA LEU A 162 43.35 0.64 -27.85
C LEU A 162 43.67 -0.85 -27.72
N SER A 163 44.09 -1.31 -26.53
CA SER A 163 44.33 -2.74 -26.27
C SER A 163 43.02 -3.53 -26.30
N CYS A 164 41.93 -3.00 -25.74
CA CYS A 164 40.60 -3.61 -25.84
C CYS A 164 40.12 -3.68 -27.30
N GLU A 165 40.30 -2.61 -28.07
CA GLU A 165 39.94 -2.56 -29.49
C GLU A 165 40.77 -3.56 -30.32
N LEU A 166 42.09 -3.61 -30.11
CA LEU A 166 42.98 -4.60 -30.72
C LEU A 166 42.56 -6.03 -30.35
N THR A 167 42.20 -6.26 -29.09
CA THR A 167 41.76 -7.58 -28.62
C THR A 167 40.49 -8.03 -29.35
N SER A 168 39.50 -7.14 -29.49
CA SER A 168 38.30 -7.39 -30.30
C SER A 168 38.65 -7.79 -31.72
N LYS A 169 39.50 -6.99 -32.38
CA LYS A 169 39.88 -7.21 -33.78
C LYS A 169 40.64 -8.52 -33.97
N LEU A 170 41.56 -8.82 -33.06
CA LEU A 170 42.33 -10.06 -33.07
C LEU A 170 41.43 -11.27 -32.86
N ALA A 171 40.47 -11.21 -31.94
CA ALA A 171 39.51 -12.28 -31.68
C ALA A 171 38.68 -12.61 -32.92
N GLU A 172 38.11 -11.57 -33.57
CA GLU A 172 37.34 -11.71 -34.81
C GLU A 172 38.18 -12.31 -35.94
N LYS A 173 39.40 -11.79 -36.10
CA LYS A 173 40.31 -12.17 -37.18
C LYS A 173 40.85 -13.57 -37.01
N CYS A 174 41.13 -14.00 -35.79
CA CYS A 174 41.70 -15.32 -35.48
C CYS A 174 40.65 -16.33 -34.95
N ARG A 175 39.36 -16.15 -35.29
CA ARG A 175 38.22 -16.92 -34.74
C ARG A 175 38.40 -18.44 -34.66
N GLU A 176 39.10 -19.05 -35.61
CA GLU A 176 39.31 -20.50 -35.67
C GLU A 176 40.24 -21.03 -34.56
N ARG A 177 41.18 -20.21 -34.09
CA ARG A 177 42.20 -20.60 -33.10
C ARG A 177 42.17 -19.79 -31.81
N PHE A 178 41.40 -18.70 -31.77
CA PHE A 178 41.37 -17.78 -30.64
C PHE A 178 40.94 -18.45 -29.32
N HIS A 179 40.04 -19.44 -29.39
CA HIS A 179 39.59 -20.23 -28.24
C HIS A 179 40.72 -20.83 -27.40
N LEU A 180 41.87 -21.15 -28.00
CA LEU A 180 43.03 -21.73 -27.31
C LEU A 180 43.66 -20.82 -26.25
N MET A 181 43.49 -19.49 -26.37
CA MET A 181 44.16 -18.50 -25.51
C MET A 181 43.20 -17.48 -24.87
N SER A 182 41.95 -17.43 -25.33
CA SER A 182 40.94 -16.43 -24.99
C SER A 182 40.70 -16.21 -23.48
N GLU A 183 40.59 -17.28 -22.69
CA GLU A 183 40.25 -17.23 -21.25
C GLU A 183 41.20 -16.31 -20.46
N SER A 184 42.46 -16.30 -20.86
CA SER A 184 43.51 -15.58 -20.16
C SER A 184 43.43 -14.05 -20.31
N LEU A 185 42.54 -13.55 -21.18
CA LEU A 185 42.22 -12.14 -21.37
C LEU A 185 40.96 -11.70 -20.61
N VAL A 186 40.11 -12.63 -20.16
CA VAL A 186 38.81 -12.34 -19.52
C VAL A 186 39.00 -11.49 -18.26
N LYS A 187 39.85 -11.93 -17.33
CA LYS A 187 40.14 -11.20 -16.07
C LYS A 187 40.70 -9.79 -16.29
N PRO A 188 41.75 -9.58 -17.12
CA PRO A 188 42.22 -8.24 -17.47
C PRO A 188 41.12 -7.32 -17.99
N ILE A 189 40.23 -7.84 -18.85
CA ILE A 189 39.14 -7.05 -19.42
C ILE A 189 38.09 -6.69 -18.36
N ILE A 190 37.69 -7.64 -17.52
CA ILE A 190 36.76 -7.41 -16.40
C ILE A 190 37.30 -6.32 -15.47
N GLU A 191 38.59 -6.30 -15.20
CA GLU A 191 39.19 -5.24 -14.39
C GLU A 191 39.13 -3.88 -15.09
N THR A 192 39.30 -3.86 -16.40
CA THR A 192 39.21 -2.65 -17.23
C THR A 192 37.78 -2.12 -17.34
N MET A 193 36.77 -3.00 -17.28
CA MET A 193 35.36 -2.59 -17.23
C MET A 193 35.02 -1.76 -15.98
N LYS A 194 35.86 -1.75 -14.92
CA LYS A 194 35.65 -0.95 -13.71
C LYS A 194 36.30 0.44 -13.79
N HIS A 195 36.92 0.79 -14.91
CA HIS A 195 37.68 2.02 -15.07
C HIS A 195 36.81 3.29 -14.93
N GLN A 196 37.38 4.39 -14.43
CA GLN A 196 36.64 5.64 -14.19
C GLN A 196 36.04 6.29 -15.45
N HIS A 197 36.71 6.16 -16.61
CA HIS A 197 36.26 6.74 -17.88
C HIS A 197 35.31 5.81 -18.63
N ALA A 198 34.11 6.31 -18.96
CA ALA A 198 33.07 5.52 -19.62
C ALA A 198 33.50 4.95 -20.99
N LYS A 199 34.23 5.73 -21.81
CA LYS A 199 34.74 5.24 -23.11
C LYS A 199 35.63 4.00 -22.97
N VAL A 200 36.46 3.94 -21.93
CA VAL A 200 37.30 2.76 -21.65
C VAL A 200 36.44 1.57 -21.23
N ARG A 201 35.40 1.80 -20.41
CA ARG A 201 34.47 0.74 -20.00
C ARG A 201 33.69 0.17 -21.20
N VAL A 202 33.23 1.02 -22.11
CA VAL A 202 32.53 0.61 -23.34
C VAL A 202 33.43 -0.29 -24.19
N GLU A 203 34.68 0.13 -24.46
CA GLU A 203 35.62 -0.70 -25.23
C GLU A 203 35.96 -2.02 -24.52
N ALA A 204 36.07 -2.01 -23.19
CA ALA A 204 36.27 -3.23 -22.43
C ALA A 204 35.08 -4.19 -22.51
N ILE A 205 33.85 -3.69 -22.46
CA ILE A 205 32.63 -4.50 -22.63
C ILE A 205 32.59 -5.11 -24.03
N ASN A 206 32.84 -4.32 -25.08
CA ASN A 206 32.91 -4.79 -26.46
C ASN A 206 34.01 -5.85 -26.65
N ALA A 207 35.18 -5.62 -26.04
CA ALA A 207 36.28 -6.57 -26.04
C ALA A 207 35.91 -7.88 -25.34
N LEU A 208 35.27 -7.83 -24.16
CA LEU A 208 34.79 -9.03 -23.49
C LEU A 208 33.79 -9.78 -24.36
N GLY A 209 32.87 -9.03 -24.99
CA GLY A 209 31.91 -9.55 -25.96
C GLY A 209 32.55 -10.39 -27.05
N ASN A 210 33.55 -9.83 -27.74
CA ASN A 210 34.25 -10.53 -28.81
C ASN A 210 35.16 -11.66 -28.31
N VAL A 211 35.82 -11.47 -27.17
CA VAL A 211 36.70 -12.49 -26.58
C VAL A 211 35.92 -13.75 -26.21
N VAL A 212 34.74 -13.61 -25.60
CA VAL A 212 33.87 -14.75 -25.26
C VAL A 212 33.25 -15.35 -26.52
N ARG A 213 32.80 -14.50 -27.45
CA ARG A 213 32.14 -14.94 -28.70
C ARG A 213 33.04 -15.84 -29.54
N TYR A 214 34.27 -15.42 -29.78
CA TYR A 214 35.25 -16.15 -30.60
C TYR A 214 36.17 -17.05 -29.78
N GLY A 215 36.01 -17.07 -28.46
CA GLY A 215 36.84 -17.80 -27.52
C GLY A 215 36.22 -19.09 -27.00
N ASN A 216 36.62 -19.49 -25.79
CA ASN A 216 35.96 -20.56 -25.06
C ASN A 216 34.65 -20.05 -24.43
N ASN A 217 33.52 -20.63 -24.84
CA ASN A 217 32.19 -20.22 -24.37
C ASN A 217 31.97 -20.45 -22.87
N LYS A 218 32.79 -21.26 -22.19
CA LYS A 218 32.80 -21.35 -20.71
C LYS A 218 33.05 -20.01 -20.01
N SER A 219 33.72 -19.08 -20.70
CA SER A 219 33.99 -17.73 -20.21
C SER A 219 32.72 -16.92 -19.97
N VAL A 220 31.55 -17.34 -20.48
CA VAL A 220 30.26 -16.71 -20.17
C VAL A 220 30.00 -16.74 -18.65
N GLU A 221 30.32 -17.84 -17.96
CA GLU A 221 30.05 -17.99 -16.53
C GLU A 221 30.79 -16.96 -15.67
N GLU A 222 32.06 -16.69 -15.99
CA GLU A 222 32.87 -15.66 -15.32
C GLU A 222 32.46 -14.23 -15.73
N SER A 223 31.84 -14.06 -16.89
CA SER A 223 31.54 -12.75 -17.49
C SER A 223 30.18 -12.17 -17.10
N VAL A 224 29.18 -13.02 -16.85
CA VAL A 224 27.78 -12.59 -16.64
C VAL A 224 27.63 -11.68 -15.42
N SER A 225 28.21 -12.03 -14.28
CA SER A 225 28.09 -11.20 -13.06
C SER A 225 28.76 -9.82 -13.21
N PRO A 226 30.01 -9.71 -13.72
CA PRO A 226 30.61 -8.42 -14.07
C PRO A 226 29.78 -7.57 -15.04
N LEU A 227 29.16 -8.18 -16.05
CA LEU A 227 28.28 -7.48 -16.99
C LEU A 227 26.98 -7.03 -16.32
N ALA A 228 26.38 -7.86 -15.47
CA ALA A 228 25.18 -7.49 -14.71
C ALA A 228 25.43 -6.25 -13.83
N GLN A 229 26.60 -6.15 -13.22
CA GLN A 229 26.99 -4.97 -12.43
C GLN A 229 27.07 -3.67 -13.24
N ARG A 230 27.18 -3.74 -14.57
CA ARG A 230 27.21 -2.54 -15.44
C ARG A 230 25.82 -1.96 -15.70
N PHE A 231 24.72 -2.67 -15.39
CA PHE A 231 23.37 -2.06 -15.42
C PHE A 231 23.16 -0.96 -14.37
N PHE A 232 24.04 -0.88 -13.37
CA PHE A 232 24.06 0.20 -12.39
C PHE A 232 25.00 1.36 -12.77
N ASP A 233 25.59 1.35 -13.97
CA ASP A 233 26.44 2.44 -14.45
C ASP A 233 25.61 3.69 -14.76
N HIS A 234 26.07 4.85 -14.31
CA HIS A 234 25.41 6.13 -14.58
C HIS A 234 25.48 6.54 -16.06
N THR A 235 26.41 5.98 -16.83
CA THR A 235 26.54 6.29 -18.26
C THR A 235 25.70 5.33 -19.10
N SER A 236 24.71 5.86 -19.81
CA SER A 236 23.83 5.09 -20.68
C SER A 236 24.57 4.28 -21.74
N THR A 237 25.62 4.83 -22.36
CA THR A 237 26.40 4.13 -23.40
C THR A 237 27.09 2.87 -22.88
N VAL A 238 27.42 2.81 -21.58
CA VAL A 238 27.98 1.61 -20.95
C VAL A 238 26.91 0.53 -20.84
N ARG A 239 25.70 0.88 -20.40
CA ARG A 239 24.56 -0.03 -20.30
C ARG A 239 24.14 -0.55 -21.67
N LEU A 240 24.11 0.33 -22.67
CA LEU A 240 23.84 -0.03 -24.07
C LEU A 240 24.87 -1.03 -24.63
N ALA A 241 26.15 -0.84 -24.32
CA ALA A 241 27.20 -1.79 -24.73
C ALA A 241 26.97 -3.19 -24.16
N VAL A 242 26.49 -3.30 -22.91
CA VAL A 242 26.13 -4.59 -22.31
C VAL A 242 24.98 -5.24 -23.07
N ILE A 243 23.89 -4.50 -23.33
CA ILE A 243 22.72 -4.99 -24.07
C ILE A 243 23.13 -5.53 -25.45
N ASN A 244 23.94 -4.77 -26.18
CA ASN A 244 24.41 -5.19 -27.50
C ASN A 244 25.28 -6.45 -27.43
N VAL A 245 26.21 -6.53 -26.48
CA VAL A 245 27.06 -7.72 -26.30
C VAL A 245 26.22 -8.96 -25.96
N ILE A 246 25.27 -8.83 -25.04
CA ILE A 246 24.42 -9.96 -24.64
C ILE A 246 23.50 -10.38 -25.78
N GLY A 247 22.88 -9.44 -26.50
CA GLY A 247 22.05 -9.75 -27.67
C GLY A 247 22.85 -10.46 -28.76
N ILE A 248 24.06 -9.99 -29.06
CA ILE A 248 24.98 -10.64 -30.00
C ILE A 248 25.35 -12.05 -29.52
N TRP A 249 25.59 -12.28 -28.23
CA TRP A 249 25.85 -13.63 -27.72
C TRP A 249 24.63 -14.54 -27.91
N MET A 250 23.43 -14.04 -27.60
CA MET A 250 22.19 -14.80 -27.77
C MET A 250 21.88 -15.09 -29.24
N LEU A 251 22.35 -14.26 -30.17
CA LEU A 251 22.23 -14.49 -31.60
C LEU A 251 23.34 -15.41 -32.13
N GLU A 252 24.61 -15.16 -31.79
CA GLU A 252 25.75 -15.61 -32.59
C GLU A 252 26.75 -16.47 -31.83
N LEU A 253 26.62 -16.65 -30.51
CA LEU A 253 27.49 -17.55 -29.74
C LEU A 253 27.25 -19.01 -30.17
N ARG A 254 28.35 -19.75 -30.37
CA ARG A 254 28.32 -21.13 -30.89
C ARG A 254 27.50 -22.05 -29.98
N ASP A 255 27.77 -22.03 -28.67
CA ASP A 255 27.06 -22.82 -27.66
C ASP A 255 26.03 -21.97 -26.86
N ARG A 256 25.32 -21.05 -27.54
CA ARG A 256 24.34 -20.15 -26.88
C ARG A 256 23.26 -20.88 -26.08
N TYR A 257 22.86 -22.08 -26.51
CA TYR A 257 21.79 -22.86 -25.88
C TYR A 257 22.09 -23.22 -24.42
N SER A 258 23.34 -23.55 -24.12
CA SER A 258 23.80 -23.88 -22.77
C SER A 258 23.69 -22.69 -21.80
N TYR A 259 23.77 -21.47 -22.32
CA TYR A 259 23.92 -20.24 -21.55
C TYR A 259 22.72 -19.28 -21.62
N PHE A 260 21.64 -19.61 -22.35
CA PHE A 260 20.47 -18.73 -22.46
C PHE A 260 19.92 -18.28 -21.10
N HIS A 261 19.80 -19.19 -20.13
CA HIS A 261 19.37 -18.85 -18.78
C HIS A 261 20.22 -17.78 -18.06
N MET A 262 21.49 -17.60 -18.43
CA MET A 262 22.36 -16.56 -17.86
C MET A 262 22.26 -15.25 -18.63
N MET A 263 22.04 -15.31 -19.93
CA MET A 263 22.01 -14.13 -20.82
C MET A 263 20.64 -13.44 -20.85
N LEU A 264 19.57 -14.23 -20.81
CA LEU A 264 18.19 -13.77 -20.89
C LEU A 264 17.85 -12.73 -19.80
N PRO A 265 18.20 -12.94 -18.50
CA PRO A 265 17.98 -11.91 -17.47
C PRO A 265 18.64 -10.56 -17.79
N LEU A 266 19.85 -10.58 -18.35
CA LEU A 266 20.61 -9.37 -18.67
C LEU A 266 19.99 -8.62 -19.84
N LEU A 267 19.61 -9.32 -20.92
CA LEU A 267 18.95 -8.68 -22.07
C LEU A 267 17.59 -8.09 -21.67
N LEU A 268 16.76 -8.87 -20.95
CA LEU A 268 15.43 -8.42 -20.55
C LEU A 268 15.46 -7.27 -19.54
N THR A 269 16.51 -7.15 -18.73
CA THR A 269 16.69 -5.97 -17.85
C THR A 269 16.77 -4.65 -18.64
N GLY A 270 17.12 -4.69 -19.94
CA GLY A 270 17.11 -3.51 -20.81
C GLY A 270 15.73 -2.89 -21.04
N TYR A 271 14.64 -3.66 -20.90
CA TYR A 271 13.26 -3.14 -21.05
C TYR A 271 12.89 -2.10 -19.99
N THR A 272 13.55 -2.12 -18.83
CA THR A 272 13.29 -1.18 -17.72
C THR A 272 14.35 -0.10 -17.60
N ASP A 273 15.19 0.08 -18.61
CA ASP A 273 16.14 1.19 -18.63
C ASP A 273 15.40 2.53 -18.75
N GLU A 274 15.96 3.58 -18.12
CA GLU A 274 15.42 4.93 -18.18
C GLU A 274 15.57 5.54 -19.59
N ILE A 275 16.57 5.11 -20.36
CA ILE A 275 16.85 5.61 -21.71
C ILE A 275 16.10 4.79 -22.76
N GLU A 276 15.34 5.48 -23.62
CA GLU A 276 14.53 4.88 -24.68
C GLU A 276 15.35 4.06 -25.68
N GLU A 277 16.50 4.59 -26.13
CA GLU A 277 17.42 3.89 -27.04
C GLU A 277 17.84 2.51 -26.52
N ILE A 278 18.00 2.36 -25.20
CA ILE A 278 18.37 1.08 -24.59
C ILE A 278 17.17 0.11 -24.58
N ARG A 279 15.97 0.62 -24.30
CA ARG A 279 14.73 -0.18 -24.35
C ARG A 279 14.47 -0.68 -25.77
N GLU A 280 14.63 0.19 -26.78
CA GLU A 280 14.48 -0.17 -28.19
C GLU A 280 15.52 -1.20 -28.64
N ALA A 281 16.79 -1.03 -28.25
CA ALA A 281 17.84 -1.99 -28.55
C ALA A 281 17.56 -3.37 -27.92
N ALA A 282 17.11 -3.39 -26.66
CA ALA A 282 16.75 -4.62 -25.98
C ALA A 282 15.53 -5.31 -26.63
N ASP A 283 14.51 -4.54 -27.01
CA ASP A 283 13.32 -5.03 -27.71
C ASP A 283 13.67 -5.65 -29.07
N SER A 284 14.40 -4.91 -29.91
CA SER A 284 14.82 -5.37 -31.23
C SER A 284 15.71 -6.60 -31.15
N LEU A 285 16.72 -6.61 -30.28
CA LEU A 285 17.62 -7.77 -30.13
C LEU A 285 16.87 -8.99 -29.59
N TRP A 286 15.97 -8.80 -28.63
CA TRP A 286 15.17 -9.90 -28.09
C TRP A 286 14.25 -10.49 -29.16
N TRP A 287 13.61 -9.63 -29.94
CA TRP A 287 12.78 -10.05 -31.07
C TRP A 287 13.56 -10.89 -32.06
N ASP A 288 14.74 -10.42 -32.49
CA ASP A 288 15.61 -11.13 -33.42
C ASP A 288 16.11 -12.48 -32.87
N VAL A 289 16.43 -12.53 -31.57
CA VAL A 289 16.79 -13.79 -30.89
C VAL A 289 15.65 -14.79 -30.98
N GLY A 290 14.42 -14.34 -30.73
CA GLY A 290 13.25 -15.18 -30.85
C GLY A 290 13.01 -15.69 -32.27
N LEU A 291 13.11 -14.82 -33.28
CA LEU A 291 12.99 -15.23 -34.69
C LEU A 291 14.06 -16.24 -35.08
N LYS A 292 15.30 -16.04 -34.62
CA LYS A 292 16.40 -16.98 -34.87
C LYS A 292 16.13 -18.33 -34.22
N TYR A 293 15.69 -18.34 -32.96
CA TYR A 293 15.35 -19.57 -32.26
C TYR A 293 14.20 -20.30 -32.95
N GLU A 294 13.14 -19.59 -33.36
CA GLU A 294 12.02 -20.19 -34.07
C GLU A 294 12.47 -20.88 -35.37
N LYS A 295 13.30 -20.20 -36.16
CA LYS A 295 13.87 -20.74 -37.40
C LYS A 295 14.75 -21.97 -37.16
N GLU A 296 15.53 -21.98 -36.09
CA GLU A 296 16.45 -23.09 -35.79
C GLU A 296 15.75 -24.32 -35.20
N ASN A 297 14.55 -24.15 -34.64
CA ASN A 297 13.76 -25.21 -34.01
C ASN A 297 12.39 -25.40 -34.69
N GLU A 298 12.28 -25.11 -36.00
CA GLU A 298 11.02 -25.13 -36.74
C GLU A 298 10.29 -26.48 -36.63
N GLU A 299 11.02 -27.60 -36.70
CA GLU A 299 10.42 -28.94 -36.59
C GLU A 299 9.84 -29.20 -35.19
N ASP A 300 10.53 -28.76 -34.12
CA ASP A 300 10.06 -28.91 -32.73
C ASP A 300 8.84 -28.00 -32.44
N LEU A 301 8.76 -26.86 -33.13
CA LEU A 301 7.74 -25.83 -32.93
C LEU A 301 6.60 -25.89 -33.96
N LYS A 302 6.65 -26.84 -34.90
CA LYS A 302 5.78 -26.95 -36.06
C LYS A 302 4.30 -26.84 -35.72
N ASP A 303 3.84 -27.53 -34.68
CA ASP A 303 2.43 -27.48 -34.28
C ASP A 303 2.03 -26.10 -33.74
N GLN A 304 2.92 -25.43 -32.99
CA GLN A 304 2.67 -24.09 -32.47
C GLN A 304 2.70 -23.03 -33.57
N ILE A 305 3.52 -23.23 -34.60
CA ILE A 305 3.61 -22.36 -35.79
C ILE A 305 2.35 -22.54 -36.65
N ASN A 306 1.95 -23.78 -36.93
CA ASN A 306 0.78 -24.08 -37.77
C ASN A 306 -0.55 -23.77 -37.08
N PHE A 307 -0.60 -23.88 -35.74
CA PHE A 307 -1.78 -23.61 -34.94
C PHE A 307 -1.46 -22.63 -33.80
N PRO A 308 -1.22 -21.34 -34.11
CA PRO A 308 -0.88 -20.33 -33.12
C PRO A 308 -1.97 -20.20 -32.06
N ARG A 309 -1.61 -20.45 -30.80
CA ARG A 309 -2.50 -20.18 -29.66
C ARG A 309 -2.43 -18.70 -29.34
N LEU A 310 -3.53 -18.00 -29.60
CA LEU A 310 -3.70 -16.61 -29.19
C LEU A 310 -4.39 -16.61 -27.81
N PRO A 311 -3.86 -15.84 -26.84
CA PRO A 311 -4.53 -15.71 -25.56
C PRO A 311 -5.87 -14.99 -25.78
N ALA A 312 -6.91 -15.41 -25.05
CA ALA A 312 -8.25 -14.81 -25.17
C ALA A 312 -8.26 -13.32 -24.78
N LYS A 313 -7.32 -12.92 -23.92
CA LYS A 313 -7.12 -11.56 -23.42
C LYS A 313 -5.62 -11.26 -23.37
N TYR A 314 -5.26 -10.01 -23.62
CA TYR A 314 -3.88 -9.54 -23.50
C TYR A 314 -3.83 -8.22 -22.74
N PRO A 315 -2.80 -7.96 -21.92
CA PRO A 315 -2.65 -6.66 -21.27
C PRO A 315 -2.64 -5.52 -22.30
N PRO A 316 -3.33 -4.39 -22.02
CA PRO A 316 -3.37 -3.27 -22.93
C PRO A 316 -1.98 -2.66 -23.12
N ASN A 317 -1.71 -2.12 -24.32
CA ASN A 317 -0.46 -1.42 -24.68
C ASN A 317 0.81 -2.28 -24.67
N LEU A 318 0.69 -3.62 -24.65
CA LEU A 318 1.84 -4.52 -24.80
C LEU A 318 1.78 -5.25 -26.15
N THR A 319 2.94 -5.36 -26.79
CA THR A 319 3.11 -6.19 -27.99
C THR A 319 3.40 -7.62 -27.59
N ARG A 320 2.65 -8.58 -28.13
CA ARG A 320 2.91 -9.99 -27.81
C ARG A 320 4.29 -10.43 -28.32
N PRO A 321 5.17 -11.02 -27.48
CA PRO A 321 6.45 -11.54 -27.93
C PRO A 321 6.29 -12.68 -28.95
N ASN A 322 7.21 -12.77 -29.90
CA ASN A 322 7.20 -13.85 -30.89
C ASN A 322 7.36 -15.24 -30.22
N LEU A 323 7.05 -16.31 -30.96
CA LEU A 323 7.01 -17.66 -30.40
C LEU A 323 8.36 -18.10 -29.84
N GLY A 324 9.46 -17.80 -30.54
CA GLY A 324 10.80 -18.14 -30.06
C GLY A 324 11.15 -17.46 -28.73
N CYS A 325 10.79 -16.19 -28.54
CA CYS A 325 10.97 -15.49 -27.25
C CYS A 325 10.27 -16.21 -26.11
N ARG A 326 8.99 -16.55 -26.30
CA ARG A 326 8.15 -17.21 -25.30
C ARG A 326 8.68 -18.60 -24.95
N GLU A 327 9.10 -19.37 -25.95
CA GLU A 327 9.68 -20.70 -25.75
C GLU A 327 11.04 -20.64 -25.05
N LEU A 328 11.88 -19.64 -25.35
CA LEU A 328 13.13 -19.41 -24.63
C LEU A 328 12.89 -19.11 -23.16
N VAL A 329 11.94 -18.24 -22.83
CA VAL A 329 11.60 -17.94 -21.42
C VAL A 329 11.08 -19.20 -20.74
N LYS A 330 10.08 -19.86 -21.30
CA LYS A 330 9.49 -21.11 -20.78
C LYS A 330 10.55 -22.16 -20.43
N ARG A 331 11.53 -22.39 -21.31
CA ARG A 331 12.59 -23.40 -21.11
C ARG A 331 13.61 -23.02 -20.03
N ASN A 332 13.81 -21.73 -19.79
CA ASN A 332 14.86 -21.25 -18.89
C ASN A 332 14.34 -20.72 -17.54
N LEU A 333 13.02 -20.54 -17.40
CA LEU A 333 12.39 -19.88 -16.25
C LEU A 333 12.74 -20.56 -14.91
N ILE A 334 12.76 -21.90 -14.88
CA ILE A 334 13.13 -22.68 -13.68
C ILE A 334 14.54 -22.38 -13.15
N ARG A 335 15.46 -21.97 -14.02
CA ARG A 335 16.85 -21.64 -13.65
C ARG A 335 17.01 -20.18 -13.22
N ILE A 336 16.08 -19.31 -13.61
CA ILE A 336 16.14 -17.86 -13.39
C ILE A 336 15.36 -17.46 -12.13
N LEU A 337 14.15 -17.98 -11.95
CA LEU A 337 13.27 -17.59 -10.84
C LEU A 337 13.88 -17.77 -9.45
N PRO A 338 14.69 -18.82 -9.14
CA PRO A 338 15.30 -18.94 -7.82
C PRO A 338 16.19 -17.75 -7.44
N ALA A 339 16.93 -17.18 -8.39
CA ALA A 339 17.76 -16.01 -8.14
C ALA A 339 16.90 -14.76 -7.89
N ILE A 340 15.88 -14.53 -8.73
CA ILE A 340 14.93 -13.43 -8.56
C ILE A 340 14.23 -13.50 -7.22
N ARG A 341 13.85 -14.70 -6.77
CA ARG A 341 13.22 -14.89 -5.47
C ARG A 341 14.10 -14.41 -4.32
N ASN A 342 15.38 -14.75 -4.38
CA ASN A 342 16.34 -14.33 -3.36
C ASN A 342 16.52 -12.81 -3.42
N ASP A 343 16.76 -12.27 -4.62
CA ASP A 343 17.05 -10.86 -4.84
C ASP A 343 15.85 -9.95 -4.50
N LEU A 344 14.61 -10.40 -4.68
CA LEU A 344 13.38 -9.67 -4.32
C LEU A 344 13.21 -9.45 -2.82
N THR A 345 13.88 -10.25 -2.00
CA THR A 345 13.80 -10.15 -0.54
C THR A 345 15.15 -9.80 0.09
N ASP A 346 16.13 -9.43 -0.74
CA ASP A 346 17.45 -9.05 -0.29
C ASP A 346 17.46 -7.66 0.36
N TRP A 347 18.40 -7.40 1.25
CA TRP A 347 18.52 -6.13 1.94
C TRP A 347 18.94 -4.98 0.99
N VAL A 348 19.57 -5.28 -0.15
CA VAL A 348 20.01 -4.30 -1.14
C VAL A 348 18.84 -3.80 -2.00
N VAL A 349 18.44 -2.55 -1.75
CA VAL A 349 17.32 -1.86 -2.45
C VAL A 349 17.44 -1.89 -3.97
N SER A 350 18.59 -1.53 -4.52
CA SER A 350 18.79 -1.49 -5.98
C SER A 350 18.68 -2.89 -6.62
N GLY A 351 19.04 -3.94 -5.88
CA GLY A 351 18.84 -5.33 -6.28
C GLY A 351 17.36 -5.69 -6.32
N ARG A 352 16.61 -5.39 -5.26
CA ARG A 352 15.15 -5.62 -5.20
C ARG A 352 14.41 -4.91 -6.33
N ILE A 353 14.76 -3.66 -6.63
CA ILE A 353 14.16 -2.90 -7.74
C ILE A 353 14.38 -3.63 -9.07
N LYS A 354 15.62 -3.99 -9.40
CA LYS A 354 15.92 -4.69 -10.66
C LYS A 354 15.28 -6.08 -10.73
N ALA A 355 15.24 -6.81 -9.62
CA ALA A 355 14.59 -8.12 -9.55
C ALA A 355 13.06 -8.02 -9.77
N SER A 356 12.40 -7.00 -9.20
CA SER A 356 10.96 -6.77 -9.37
C SER A 356 10.59 -6.39 -10.81
N GLN A 357 11.40 -5.52 -11.42
CA GLN A 357 11.27 -5.14 -12.83
C GLN A 357 11.43 -6.35 -13.76
N LEU A 358 12.49 -7.13 -13.54
CA LEU A 358 12.75 -8.33 -14.33
C LEU A 358 11.66 -9.40 -14.14
N LEU A 359 11.12 -9.56 -12.93
CA LEU A 359 10.00 -10.46 -12.67
C LEU A 359 8.78 -10.08 -13.52
N ALA A 360 8.40 -8.80 -13.54
CA ALA A 360 7.27 -8.34 -14.34
C ALA A 360 7.44 -8.67 -15.83
N ILE A 361 8.64 -8.43 -16.38
CA ILE A 361 8.95 -8.76 -17.77
C ILE A 361 8.93 -10.27 -18.01
N LEU A 362 9.53 -11.08 -17.12
CA LEU A 362 9.55 -12.53 -17.28
C LEU A 362 8.15 -13.14 -17.24
N VAL A 363 7.28 -12.66 -16.35
CA VAL A 363 5.88 -13.10 -16.29
C VAL A 363 5.15 -12.74 -17.59
N TRP A 364 5.34 -11.51 -18.08
CA TRP A 364 4.77 -11.07 -19.35
C TRP A 364 5.22 -11.95 -20.53
N GLN A 365 6.52 -12.28 -20.58
CA GLN A 365 7.11 -13.08 -21.64
C GLN A 365 6.79 -14.58 -21.52
N ALA A 366 6.54 -15.07 -20.30
CA ALA A 366 6.18 -16.46 -20.05
C ALA A 366 4.71 -16.76 -20.40
N GLU A 367 3.83 -15.77 -20.37
CA GLU A 367 2.38 -15.94 -20.55
C GLU A 367 1.84 -17.08 -19.65
N GLU A 368 1.00 -17.98 -20.18
CA GLU A 368 0.39 -19.10 -19.45
C GLU A 368 1.41 -20.08 -18.85
N THR A 369 2.64 -20.09 -19.35
CA THR A 369 3.68 -21.03 -18.91
C THR A 369 4.21 -20.74 -17.51
N ILE A 370 3.99 -19.52 -17.00
CA ILE A 370 4.27 -19.17 -15.59
C ILE A 370 3.54 -20.08 -14.59
N THR A 371 2.45 -20.73 -15.03
CA THR A 371 1.67 -21.68 -14.22
C THR A 371 2.54 -22.75 -13.55
N GLN A 372 3.63 -23.19 -14.20
CA GLN A 372 4.54 -24.22 -13.64
C GLN A 372 5.33 -23.75 -12.41
N HIS A 373 5.48 -22.44 -12.24
CA HIS A 373 6.24 -21.81 -11.15
C HIS A 373 5.37 -20.90 -10.28
N LEU A 374 4.05 -21.02 -10.42
CA LEU A 374 3.10 -20.06 -9.89
C LEU A 374 3.09 -20.03 -8.36
N GLU A 375 3.20 -21.18 -7.69
CA GLU A 375 3.19 -21.25 -6.23
C GLU A 375 4.36 -20.48 -5.62
N ASP A 376 5.59 -20.79 -6.05
CA ASP A 376 6.80 -20.08 -5.62
C ASP A 376 6.75 -18.59 -5.94
N THR A 377 6.21 -18.24 -7.12
CA THR A 377 6.08 -16.85 -7.57
C THR A 377 5.10 -16.07 -6.71
N LEU A 378 3.92 -16.64 -6.42
CA LEU A 378 2.91 -15.99 -5.56
C LEU A 378 3.42 -15.84 -4.13
N GLN A 379 4.15 -16.83 -3.60
CA GLN A 379 4.75 -16.75 -2.27
C GLN A 379 5.76 -15.61 -2.17
N VAL A 380 6.67 -15.44 -3.13
CA VAL A 380 7.62 -14.32 -3.09
C VAL A 380 6.93 -12.98 -3.32
N CYS A 381 5.96 -12.91 -4.25
CA CYS A 381 5.18 -11.70 -4.48
C CYS A 381 4.43 -11.26 -3.22
N SER A 382 3.92 -12.20 -2.40
CA SER A 382 3.24 -11.86 -1.15
C SER A 382 4.13 -11.12 -0.16
N LYS A 383 5.44 -11.38 -0.19
CA LYS A 383 6.43 -10.69 0.64
C LYS A 383 6.85 -9.36 0.02
N ALA A 384 7.07 -9.33 -1.29
CA ALA A 384 7.57 -8.14 -2.00
C ALA A 384 6.49 -7.06 -2.25
N ILE A 385 5.20 -7.41 -2.28
CA ILE A 385 4.11 -6.42 -2.50
C ILE A 385 3.87 -5.48 -1.30
N VAL A 386 4.50 -5.77 -0.17
CA VAL A 386 4.52 -4.92 1.03
C VAL A 386 5.88 -4.28 1.29
N ASP A 387 6.80 -4.31 0.30
CA ASP A 387 8.12 -3.66 0.40
C ASP A 387 7.98 -2.16 0.71
N ASP A 388 8.99 -1.59 1.36
CA ASP A 388 9.05 -0.16 1.68
C ASP A 388 9.17 0.72 0.41
N GLU A 389 9.82 0.18 -0.64
CA GLU A 389 10.05 0.89 -1.90
C GLU A 389 8.84 0.82 -2.83
N ALA A 390 8.33 1.99 -3.24
CA ALA A 390 7.14 2.10 -4.09
C ALA A 390 7.31 1.40 -5.44
N ILE A 391 8.50 1.51 -6.05
CA ILE A 391 8.81 0.90 -7.36
C ILE A 391 8.73 -0.62 -7.25
N VAL A 392 9.23 -1.24 -6.17
CA VAL A 392 9.15 -2.69 -5.98
C VAL A 392 7.68 -3.12 -5.91
N ARG A 393 6.86 -2.42 -5.11
CA ARG A 393 5.42 -2.71 -5.00
C ARG A 393 4.69 -2.57 -6.34
N GLU A 394 5.01 -1.54 -7.12
CA GLU A 394 4.42 -1.28 -8.44
C GLU A 394 4.74 -2.40 -9.44
N GLN A 395 6.01 -2.79 -9.53
CA GLN A 395 6.47 -3.82 -10.47
C GLN A 395 5.95 -5.21 -10.09
N VAL A 396 5.90 -5.54 -8.79
CA VAL A 396 5.28 -6.78 -8.30
C VAL A 396 3.77 -6.78 -8.58
N THR A 397 3.09 -5.65 -8.39
CA THR A 397 1.67 -5.47 -8.75
C THR A 397 1.44 -5.69 -10.24
N GLN A 398 2.34 -5.18 -11.09
CA GLN A 398 2.28 -5.36 -12.54
C GLN A 398 2.48 -6.84 -12.92
N ALA A 399 3.46 -7.52 -12.31
CA ALA A 399 3.67 -8.96 -12.50
C ALA A 399 2.43 -9.78 -12.12
N LEU A 400 1.80 -9.49 -10.98
CA LEU A 400 0.56 -10.16 -10.55
C LEU A 400 -0.62 -9.86 -11.48
N THR A 401 -0.68 -8.64 -12.03
CA THR A 401 -1.70 -8.28 -13.02
C THR A 401 -1.53 -9.14 -14.28
N TYR A 402 -0.29 -9.32 -14.76
CA TYR A 402 0.01 -10.22 -15.88
C TYR A 402 -0.35 -11.68 -15.57
N ILE A 403 -0.08 -12.16 -14.35
CA ILE A 403 -0.56 -13.49 -13.91
C ILE A 403 -2.08 -13.57 -14.04
N GLY A 404 -2.82 -12.55 -13.60
CA GLY A 404 -4.28 -12.48 -13.77
C GLY A 404 -4.75 -12.52 -15.24
N TYR A 405 -3.96 -11.97 -16.16
CA TYR A 405 -4.23 -12.02 -17.60
C TYR A 405 -3.96 -13.40 -18.21
N PHE A 406 -2.91 -14.10 -17.77
CA PHE A 406 -2.45 -15.32 -18.45
C PHE A 406 -2.83 -16.62 -17.73
N VAL A 407 -3.16 -16.56 -16.44
CA VAL A 407 -3.46 -17.72 -15.62
C VAL A 407 -4.92 -17.66 -15.16
N PRO A 408 -5.71 -18.74 -15.37
CA PRO A 408 -7.11 -18.78 -14.94
C PRO A 408 -7.28 -18.57 -13.43
N ILE A 409 -8.35 -17.89 -13.04
CA ILE A 409 -8.71 -17.58 -11.63
C ILE A 409 -8.66 -18.81 -10.73
N LYS A 410 -9.21 -19.93 -11.20
CA LYS A 410 -9.22 -21.21 -10.48
C LYS A 410 -7.82 -21.67 -10.10
N THR A 411 -6.83 -21.44 -10.96
CA THR A 411 -5.47 -21.96 -10.77
C THR A 411 -4.74 -21.20 -9.68
N TRP A 412 -4.64 -19.87 -9.77
CA TRP A 412 -3.96 -19.10 -8.72
C TRP A 412 -4.76 -19.06 -7.41
N PHE A 413 -6.09 -19.10 -7.46
CA PHE A 413 -6.93 -19.07 -6.27
C PHE A 413 -6.71 -20.32 -5.39
N ASN A 414 -6.62 -21.50 -6.01
CA ASN A 414 -6.35 -22.75 -5.31
C ASN A 414 -4.98 -22.76 -4.60
N LEU A 415 -4.01 -21.98 -5.08
CA LEU A 415 -2.68 -21.87 -4.47
C LEU A 415 -2.66 -20.88 -3.30
N ILE A 416 -3.35 -19.74 -3.42
CA ILE A 416 -3.35 -18.73 -2.33
C ILE A 416 -4.30 -19.12 -1.19
N ARG A 417 -5.42 -19.80 -1.49
CA ARG A 417 -6.47 -20.10 -0.50
C ARG A 417 -5.95 -20.81 0.76
N PRO A 418 -5.15 -21.90 0.67
CA PRO A 418 -4.63 -22.57 1.87
C PRO A 418 -3.81 -21.64 2.78
N HIS A 419 -3.08 -20.69 2.20
CA HIS A 419 -2.26 -19.74 2.95
C HIS A 419 -3.12 -18.73 3.73
N PHE A 420 -4.23 -18.28 3.14
CA PHE A 420 -5.24 -17.43 3.81
C PHE A 420 -6.05 -18.18 4.87
N GLU A 421 -6.22 -19.49 4.73
CA GLU A 421 -6.84 -20.33 5.76
C GLU A 421 -5.95 -20.46 7.00
N GLN A 422 -4.63 -20.46 6.82
CA GLN A 422 -3.64 -20.61 7.89
C GLN A 422 -3.24 -19.28 8.55
N THR A 423 -3.13 -18.19 7.77
CA THR A 423 -2.58 -16.92 8.25
C THR A 423 -3.27 -15.72 7.62
N SER A 424 -3.36 -14.62 8.38
CA SER A 424 -3.83 -13.33 7.89
C SER A 424 -2.65 -12.37 7.78
N SER A 425 -2.40 -11.83 6.58
CA SER A 425 -1.32 -10.87 6.36
C SER A 425 -1.68 -9.87 5.25
N LEU A 426 -1.16 -8.64 5.35
CA LEU A 426 -1.34 -7.62 4.32
C LEU A 426 -0.79 -8.07 2.96
N GLY A 427 0.31 -8.83 2.96
CA GLY A 427 0.94 -9.37 1.76
C GLY A 427 0.01 -10.29 0.97
N LEU A 428 -0.62 -11.25 1.66
CA LEU A 428 -1.62 -12.13 1.06
C LEU A 428 -2.82 -11.36 0.52
N LEU A 429 -3.37 -10.43 1.33
CA LEU A 429 -4.51 -9.60 0.93
C LEU A 429 -4.21 -8.79 -0.35
N ARG A 430 -3.02 -8.19 -0.43
CA ARG A 430 -2.57 -7.40 -1.57
C ARG A 430 -2.36 -8.19 -2.86
N LEU A 431 -2.28 -9.53 -2.82
CA LEU A 431 -2.24 -10.34 -4.04
C LEU A 431 -3.56 -10.27 -4.81
N ILE A 432 -4.69 -10.14 -4.10
CA ILE A 432 -6.02 -10.34 -4.67
C ILE A 432 -6.34 -9.29 -5.74
N SER A 433 -6.20 -8.00 -5.41
CA SER A 433 -6.62 -6.92 -6.31
C SER A 433 -5.86 -6.93 -7.65
N PRO A 434 -4.52 -7.06 -7.70
CA PRO A 434 -3.78 -7.14 -8.97
C PRO A 434 -4.14 -8.39 -9.78
N LEU A 435 -4.25 -9.55 -9.14
CA LEU A 435 -4.68 -10.79 -9.82
C LEU A 435 -6.07 -10.63 -10.42
N LEU A 436 -7.04 -10.12 -9.66
CA LEU A 436 -8.40 -9.86 -10.13
C LEU A 436 -8.43 -8.82 -11.25
N THR A 437 -7.53 -7.83 -11.25
CA THR A 437 -7.45 -6.81 -12.29
C THR A 437 -7.29 -7.43 -13.67
N GLY A 438 -6.44 -8.47 -13.80
CA GLY A 438 -6.25 -9.22 -15.04
C GLY A 438 -7.37 -10.22 -15.40
N VAL A 439 -8.27 -10.56 -14.46
CA VAL A 439 -9.42 -11.45 -14.70
C VAL A 439 -10.52 -10.72 -15.46
N THR A 440 -11.12 -11.33 -16.50
CA THR A 440 -12.23 -10.68 -17.23
C THR A 440 -13.53 -10.73 -16.44
N CYS A 441 -14.52 -9.92 -16.83
CA CYS A 441 -15.83 -9.94 -16.19
C CYS A 441 -16.49 -11.31 -16.38
N GLU A 442 -16.40 -11.90 -17.57
CA GLU A 442 -16.98 -13.20 -17.90
C GLU A 442 -16.36 -14.32 -17.05
N GLU A 443 -15.03 -14.37 -16.96
CA GLU A 443 -14.32 -15.40 -16.19
C GLU A 443 -14.63 -15.30 -14.68
N LEU A 444 -14.72 -14.08 -14.16
CA LEU A 444 -15.08 -13.84 -12.76
C LEU A 444 -16.51 -14.30 -12.47
N ILE A 445 -17.45 -13.98 -13.37
CA ILE A 445 -18.86 -14.32 -13.26
C ILE A 445 -19.08 -15.84 -13.35
N GLU A 446 -18.38 -16.53 -14.27
CA GLU A 446 -18.44 -18.00 -14.39
C GLU A 446 -17.86 -18.70 -13.15
N SER A 447 -17.04 -18.01 -12.35
CA SER A 447 -16.32 -18.53 -11.19
C SER A 447 -17.04 -18.28 -9.86
N GLN A 448 -18.37 -18.48 -9.83
CA GLN A 448 -19.23 -18.13 -8.68
C GLN A 448 -18.73 -18.69 -7.33
N THR A 449 -18.38 -19.98 -7.28
CA THR A 449 -17.87 -20.63 -6.06
C THR A 449 -16.58 -20.01 -5.55
N ILE A 450 -15.71 -19.54 -6.45
CA ILE A 450 -14.45 -18.89 -6.07
C ILE A 450 -14.75 -17.50 -5.50
N LEU A 451 -15.67 -16.76 -6.11
CA LEU A 451 -16.09 -15.45 -5.62
C LEU A 451 -16.70 -15.55 -4.22
N ASP A 452 -17.53 -16.57 -3.96
CA ASP A 452 -18.08 -16.85 -2.63
C ASP A 452 -16.98 -17.09 -1.59
N GLN A 453 -16.01 -17.94 -1.92
CA GLN A 453 -14.89 -18.26 -1.03
C GLN A 453 -13.97 -17.06 -0.80
N LEU A 454 -13.71 -16.26 -1.84
CA LEU A 454 -12.92 -15.04 -1.76
C LEU A 454 -13.59 -14.01 -0.84
N LEU A 455 -14.90 -13.81 -0.98
CA LEU A 455 -15.67 -12.93 -0.10
C LEU A 455 -15.63 -13.41 1.36
N ALA A 456 -15.76 -14.72 1.59
CA ALA A 456 -15.63 -15.30 2.92
C ALA A 456 -14.22 -15.09 3.51
N MET A 457 -13.17 -15.15 2.69
CA MET A 457 -11.78 -14.91 3.12
C MET A 457 -11.53 -13.46 3.54
N ILE A 458 -12.02 -12.47 2.76
CA ILE A 458 -11.81 -11.05 3.08
C ILE A 458 -12.71 -10.55 4.21
N LEU A 459 -13.83 -11.25 4.48
CA LEU A 459 -14.75 -10.96 5.59
C LEU A 459 -14.31 -11.53 6.94
N LYS A 460 -13.19 -12.25 7.00
CA LYS A 460 -12.58 -12.69 8.25
C LYS A 460 -12.32 -11.49 9.19
N SER A 461 -12.52 -11.69 10.49
CA SER A 461 -12.37 -10.63 11.50
C SER A 461 -10.94 -10.08 11.54
N GLU A 462 -9.93 -10.92 11.28
CA GLU A 462 -8.52 -10.49 11.23
C GLU A 462 -8.25 -9.38 10.19
N TYR A 463 -9.11 -9.26 9.17
CA TYR A 463 -9.04 -8.19 8.17
C TYR A 463 -10.05 -7.07 8.45
N THR A 464 -11.32 -7.41 8.67
CA THR A 464 -12.41 -6.42 8.83
C THR A 464 -12.37 -5.63 10.15
N ASP A 465 -11.67 -6.16 11.16
CA ASP A 465 -11.43 -5.53 12.45
C ASP A 465 -10.07 -4.82 12.52
N ASN A 466 -9.30 -4.86 11.43
CA ASN A 466 -7.98 -4.27 11.39
C ASN A 466 -8.04 -2.74 11.24
N PHE A 467 -7.46 -2.03 12.21
CA PHE A 467 -7.42 -0.57 12.25
C PHE A 467 -6.35 0.04 11.34
N GLN A 468 -5.44 -0.76 10.76
CA GLN A 468 -4.41 -0.25 9.87
C GLN A 468 -5.01 0.24 8.55
N VAL A 469 -4.78 1.52 8.23
CA VAL A 469 -5.26 2.17 6.99
C VAL A 469 -4.83 1.40 5.74
N THR A 470 -3.66 0.76 5.75
CA THR A 470 -3.15 -0.06 4.64
C THR A 470 -3.99 -1.30 4.36
N VAL A 471 -4.50 -1.97 5.40
CA VAL A 471 -5.40 -3.12 5.28
C VAL A 471 -6.79 -2.65 4.83
N GLN A 472 -7.29 -1.58 5.44
CA GLN A 472 -8.61 -1.01 5.11
C GLN A 472 -8.69 -0.53 3.66
N SER A 473 -7.63 0.14 3.18
CA SER A 473 -7.54 0.59 1.78
C SER A 473 -7.51 -0.58 0.81
N GLU A 474 -6.81 -1.66 1.16
CA GLU A 474 -6.75 -2.85 0.30
C GLU A 474 -8.09 -3.59 0.25
N LEU A 475 -8.78 -3.75 1.38
CA LEU A 475 -10.13 -4.31 1.42
C LEU A 475 -11.10 -3.50 0.55
N LEU A 476 -11.06 -2.17 0.67
CA LEU A 476 -11.90 -1.31 -0.15
C LEU A 476 -11.58 -1.45 -1.64
N ARG A 477 -10.29 -1.52 -2.00
CA ARG A 477 -9.84 -1.72 -3.39
C ARG A 477 -10.37 -3.03 -3.97
N ILE A 478 -10.35 -4.12 -3.18
CA ILE A 478 -10.93 -5.40 -3.59
C ILE A 478 -12.44 -5.25 -3.79
N CYS A 479 -13.17 -4.63 -2.86
CA CYS A 479 -14.60 -4.39 -3.00
C CYS A 479 -14.94 -3.55 -4.25
N GLN A 480 -14.19 -2.48 -4.52
CA GLN A 480 -14.35 -1.66 -5.73
C GLN A 480 -14.16 -2.47 -7.00
N LEU A 481 -13.11 -3.28 -7.08
CA LEU A 481 -12.85 -4.16 -8.23
C LEU A 481 -13.98 -5.18 -8.45
N LEU A 482 -14.53 -5.76 -7.38
CA LEU A 482 -15.65 -6.70 -7.49
C LEU A 482 -16.93 -5.98 -7.96
N VAL A 483 -17.23 -4.80 -7.42
CA VAL A 483 -18.34 -3.95 -7.86
C VAL A 483 -18.18 -3.55 -9.33
N ASP A 484 -16.96 -3.31 -9.79
CA ASP A 484 -16.67 -2.93 -11.17
C ASP A 484 -16.76 -4.09 -12.16
N LYS A 485 -16.26 -5.27 -11.80
CA LYS A 485 -16.21 -6.43 -12.70
C LYS A 485 -17.51 -7.25 -12.73
N CYS A 486 -18.22 -7.39 -11.61
CA CYS A 486 -19.44 -8.20 -11.58
C CYS A 486 -20.67 -7.47 -12.16
N GLN A 487 -20.63 -6.13 -12.23
CA GLN A 487 -21.69 -5.30 -12.82
C GLN A 487 -23.11 -5.73 -12.41
N GLN A 488 -23.98 -6.09 -13.36
CA GLN A 488 -25.38 -6.47 -13.11
C GLN A 488 -25.54 -7.83 -12.41
N GLN A 489 -24.48 -8.65 -12.34
CA GLN A 489 -24.51 -9.95 -11.67
C GLN A 489 -24.04 -9.89 -10.21
N LEU A 490 -24.09 -8.70 -9.60
CA LEU A 490 -23.69 -8.48 -8.21
C LEU A 490 -24.69 -9.02 -7.18
N GLU A 491 -25.95 -9.23 -7.54
CA GLU A 491 -27.03 -9.56 -6.58
C GLU A 491 -26.70 -10.68 -5.58
N PRO A 492 -26.10 -11.83 -5.98
CA PRO A 492 -25.74 -12.90 -5.04
C PRO A 492 -24.64 -12.53 -4.04
N TYR A 493 -23.84 -11.52 -4.36
CA TYR A 493 -22.62 -11.13 -3.64
C TYR A 493 -22.76 -9.81 -2.89
N ALA A 494 -23.78 -9.03 -3.25
CA ALA A 494 -23.94 -7.65 -2.82
C ALA A 494 -24.11 -7.52 -1.30
N TYR A 495 -24.75 -8.47 -0.62
CA TYR A 495 -24.81 -8.49 0.84
C TYR A 495 -23.42 -8.56 1.49
N ARG A 496 -22.57 -9.48 1.03
CA ARG A 496 -21.22 -9.68 1.60
C ARG A 496 -20.32 -8.48 1.33
N ILE A 497 -20.42 -7.89 0.14
CA ILE A 497 -19.68 -6.66 -0.20
C ILE A 497 -20.20 -5.49 0.65
N PHE A 498 -21.52 -5.33 0.79
CA PHE A 498 -22.14 -4.33 1.66
C PHE A 498 -21.65 -4.48 3.11
N LYS A 499 -21.66 -5.70 3.66
CA LYS A 499 -21.17 -6.00 5.01
C LYS A 499 -19.69 -5.64 5.15
N CYS A 500 -18.85 -5.97 4.18
CA CYS A 500 -17.42 -5.63 4.21
C CYS A 500 -17.21 -4.11 4.24
N ILE A 501 -17.88 -3.35 3.36
CA ILE A 501 -17.74 -1.90 3.30
C ILE A 501 -18.32 -1.22 4.55
N LEU A 502 -19.45 -1.73 5.07
CA LEU A 502 -20.05 -1.22 6.30
C LEU A 502 -19.16 -1.49 7.52
N SER A 503 -18.52 -2.66 7.58
CA SER A 503 -17.44 -2.92 8.52
C SER A 503 -16.39 -1.83 8.37
N LEU A 504 -15.74 -1.65 7.22
CA LEU A 504 -14.72 -0.60 7.05
C LEU A 504 -15.20 0.79 7.53
N LEU A 505 -16.39 1.22 7.11
CA LEU A 505 -16.95 2.53 7.45
C LEU A 505 -17.11 2.76 8.96
N SER A 506 -17.28 1.69 9.74
CA SER A 506 -17.49 1.77 11.18
C SER A 506 -16.21 1.93 12.02
N ILE A 507 -15.02 1.80 11.43
CA ILE A 507 -13.72 2.08 12.10
C ILE A 507 -12.82 3.07 11.35
N VAL A 508 -13.12 3.38 10.10
CA VAL A 508 -12.28 4.29 9.30
C VAL A 508 -12.27 5.69 9.93
N GLU A 509 -11.05 6.14 10.27
CA GLU A 509 -10.79 7.50 10.75
C GLU A 509 -10.36 8.45 9.63
N ASN A 510 -9.77 7.92 8.55
CA ASN A 510 -9.33 8.70 7.39
C ASN A 510 -10.54 9.19 6.56
N ASP A 511 -10.68 10.51 6.39
CA ASP A 511 -11.84 11.11 5.72
C ASP A 511 -11.90 10.82 4.21
N GLU A 512 -10.76 10.71 3.53
CA GLU A 512 -10.71 10.34 2.12
C GLU A 512 -11.18 8.89 1.92
N LEU A 513 -10.66 7.97 2.71
CA LEU A 513 -11.07 6.57 2.68
C LEU A 513 -12.56 6.41 3.04
N ARG A 514 -13.04 7.21 4.01
CA ARG A 514 -14.47 7.25 4.37
C ARG A 514 -15.33 7.71 3.20
N GLN A 515 -14.88 8.70 2.44
CA GLN A 515 -15.58 9.16 1.24
C GLN A 515 -15.58 8.08 0.15
N GLN A 516 -14.45 7.41 -0.06
CA GLN A 516 -14.36 6.31 -1.02
C GLN A 516 -15.29 5.15 -0.62
N CYS A 517 -15.38 4.78 0.67
CA CYS A 517 -16.34 3.77 1.13
C CYS A 517 -17.79 4.14 0.75
N LYS A 518 -18.19 5.40 0.94
CA LYS A 518 -19.54 5.88 0.59
C LYS A 518 -19.77 5.82 -0.92
N GLN A 519 -18.81 6.29 -1.72
CA GLN A 519 -18.89 6.21 -3.18
C GLN A 519 -18.99 4.77 -3.67
N THR A 520 -18.27 3.83 -3.05
CA THR A 520 -18.36 2.40 -3.37
C THR A 520 -19.73 1.83 -2.99
N LEU A 521 -20.35 2.28 -1.89
CA LEU A 521 -21.74 1.91 -1.56
C LEU A 521 -22.73 2.46 -2.60
N ASP A 522 -22.57 3.72 -3.05
CA ASP A 522 -23.38 4.29 -4.13
C ASP A 522 -23.24 3.47 -5.43
N ALA A 523 -22.00 3.10 -5.79
CA ALA A 523 -21.72 2.25 -6.93
C ALA A 523 -22.34 0.85 -6.78
N LEU A 524 -22.22 0.22 -5.61
CA LEU A 524 -22.84 -1.07 -5.31
C LEU A 524 -24.37 -0.99 -5.47
N ALA A 525 -25.02 0.01 -4.87
CA ALA A 525 -26.46 0.19 -4.96
C ALA A 525 -26.91 0.31 -6.42
N SER A 526 -26.25 1.22 -7.17
CA SER A 526 -26.62 1.51 -8.55
C SER A 526 -26.42 0.32 -9.50
N LYS A 527 -25.39 -0.50 -9.27
CA LYS A 527 -25.11 -1.67 -10.12
C LYS A 527 -25.94 -2.90 -9.74
N THR A 528 -26.30 -3.05 -8.46
CA THR A 528 -27.15 -4.15 -8.01
C THR A 528 -28.63 -3.92 -8.33
N PHE A 529 -29.15 -2.69 -8.17
CA PHE A 529 -30.59 -2.42 -8.32
C PHE A 529 -30.95 -1.39 -9.42
N GLY A 530 -29.97 -0.81 -10.13
CA GLY A 530 -30.21 0.17 -11.20
C GLY A 530 -30.24 1.63 -10.71
N SER A 531 -31.30 2.40 -11.02
CA SER A 531 -31.44 3.81 -10.59
C SER A 531 -31.85 3.94 -9.11
N SER A 532 -31.16 3.22 -8.24
CA SER A 532 -31.44 3.08 -6.82
C SER A 532 -30.54 3.99 -5.97
N SER A 533 -31.01 4.25 -4.75
CA SER A 533 -30.24 4.95 -3.73
C SER A 533 -29.52 3.97 -2.83
N VAL A 534 -28.46 4.41 -2.15
CA VAL A 534 -27.79 3.61 -1.11
C VAL A 534 -28.76 3.13 -0.02
N ASN A 535 -29.84 3.87 0.23
CA ASN A 535 -30.87 3.45 1.19
C ASN A 535 -31.52 2.12 0.82
N ASP A 536 -31.53 1.75 -0.47
CA ASP A 536 -32.11 0.50 -0.94
C ASP A 536 -31.23 -0.70 -0.54
N LEU A 537 -29.89 -0.54 -0.47
CA LEU A 537 -28.99 -1.53 0.13
C LEU A 537 -29.32 -1.74 1.61
N TYR A 538 -29.40 -0.64 2.38
CA TYR A 538 -29.71 -0.70 3.80
C TYR A 538 -31.05 -1.38 4.06
N LYS A 539 -32.10 -1.07 3.29
CA LYS A 539 -33.41 -1.72 3.42
C LYS A 539 -33.38 -3.20 3.06
N THR A 540 -32.72 -3.55 1.96
CA THR A 540 -32.69 -4.93 1.46
C THR A 540 -31.90 -5.85 2.39
N TYR A 541 -30.77 -5.37 2.91
CA TYR A 541 -29.83 -6.18 3.68
C TYR A 541 -29.92 -6.01 5.20
N ALA A 542 -30.84 -5.18 5.70
CA ALA A 542 -31.05 -4.97 7.13
C ALA A 542 -31.27 -6.28 7.90
N HIS A 543 -32.24 -7.08 7.46
CA HIS A 543 -32.65 -8.28 8.19
C HIS A 543 -31.52 -9.30 8.29
N GLU A 544 -30.79 -9.53 7.19
CA GLU A 544 -29.65 -10.45 7.17
C GLU A 544 -28.51 -9.94 8.06
N LEU A 545 -28.18 -8.64 7.99
CA LEU A 545 -27.18 -8.03 8.87
C LEU A 545 -27.55 -8.15 10.34
N PHE A 546 -28.79 -7.83 10.72
CA PHE A 546 -29.21 -7.91 12.11
C PHE A 546 -29.30 -9.35 12.60
N ALA A 547 -29.62 -10.32 11.74
CA ALA A 547 -29.55 -11.74 12.10
C ALA A 547 -28.12 -12.16 12.50
N ASP A 548 -27.09 -11.65 11.79
CA ASP A 548 -25.69 -11.87 12.14
C ASP A 548 -25.33 -11.17 13.47
N LEU A 549 -25.70 -9.90 13.62
CA LEU A 549 -25.40 -9.10 14.82
C LEU A 549 -26.08 -9.66 16.08
N LYS A 550 -27.31 -10.18 15.97
CA LYS A 550 -28.03 -10.79 17.10
C LYS A 550 -27.28 -11.98 17.69
N GLN A 551 -26.58 -12.78 16.87
CA GLN A 551 -25.85 -13.97 17.33
C GLN A 551 -24.75 -13.63 18.35
N THR A 552 -24.10 -12.48 18.21
CA THR A 552 -23.00 -12.05 19.09
C THR A 552 -23.40 -11.00 20.11
N SER A 553 -24.62 -10.44 20.01
CA SER A 553 -25.09 -9.32 20.85
C SER A 553 -25.03 -9.55 22.37
N ASN A 554 -25.05 -10.81 22.82
CA ASN A 554 -24.90 -11.16 24.22
C ASN A 554 -23.50 -10.88 24.80
N ASP A 555 -22.47 -10.89 23.95
CA ASP A 555 -21.07 -10.85 24.34
C ASP A 555 -20.37 -9.56 23.90
N TRP A 556 -21.16 -8.54 23.54
CA TRP A 556 -20.62 -7.25 23.13
C TRP A 556 -19.93 -6.52 24.29
N LEU A 557 -18.72 -6.05 24.01
CA LEU A 557 -17.89 -5.18 24.82
C LEU A 557 -17.69 -3.85 24.11
N ARG A 558 -17.09 -2.86 24.80
CA ARG A 558 -16.76 -1.55 24.22
C ARG A 558 -15.98 -1.65 22.90
N SER A 559 -15.05 -2.60 22.81
CA SER A 559 -14.21 -2.82 21.63
C SER A 559 -14.82 -3.77 20.59
N THR A 560 -15.98 -4.37 20.86
CA THR A 560 -16.60 -5.34 19.95
C THR A 560 -17.01 -4.69 18.66
N ARG A 561 -16.70 -5.36 17.55
CA ARG A 561 -16.85 -4.81 16.21
C ARG A 561 -18.30 -4.61 15.82
N GLU A 562 -19.10 -5.62 16.08
CA GLU A 562 -20.51 -5.73 15.75
C GLU A 562 -21.31 -4.56 16.34
N ARG A 563 -20.89 -4.06 17.51
CA ARG A 563 -21.41 -2.81 18.10
C ARG A 563 -21.17 -1.60 17.19
N PHE A 564 -19.94 -1.41 16.71
CA PHE A 564 -19.63 -0.30 15.80
C PHE A 564 -20.37 -0.41 14.47
N ILE A 565 -20.53 -1.64 13.94
CA ILE A 565 -21.30 -1.90 12.73
C ILE A 565 -22.78 -1.54 12.96
N PHE A 566 -23.36 -1.95 14.10
CA PHE A 566 -24.72 -1.62 14.52
C PHE A 566 -24.94 -0.10 14.61
N GLU A 567 -24.04 0.61 15.30
CA GLU A 567 -24.07 2.08 15.41
C GLU A 567 -23.98 2.75 14.04
N THR A 568 -23.04 2.31 13.21
CA THR A 568 -22.81 2.88 11.88
C THR A 568 -24.00 2.63 10.97
N PHE A 569 -24.60 1.44 11.02
CA PHE A 569 -25.82 1.15 10.27
C PHE A 569 -26.93 2.14 10.62
N ILE A 570 -27.20 2.32 11.92
CA ILE A 570 -28.25 3.24 12.41
C ILE A 570 -27.95 4.68 11.98
N MET A 571 -26.70 5.12 12.09
CA MET A 571 -26.29 6.47 11.70
C MET A 571 -26.38 6.72 10.19
N GLN A 572 -26.05 5.73 9.35
CA GLN A 572 -26.06 5.92 7.89
C GLN A 572 -27.46 5.72 7.28
N ALA A 573 -28.22 4.74 7.75
CA ALA A 573 -29.58 4.47 7.24
C ALA A 573 -30.56 5.65 7.50
N GLY A 574 -30.23 6.52 8.47
CA GLY A 574 -31.04 7.67 8.86
C GLY A 574 -30.82 8.98 8.08
N LYS A 575 -29.70 9.15 7.34
CA LYS A 575 -29.34 10.46 6.75
C LYS A 575 -30.18 10.84 5.53
N LYS A 576 -30.92 11.96 5.62
CA LYS A 576 -31.43 12.68 4.42
C LYS A 576 -30.25 13.37 3.70
N GLN A 577 -30.10 13.14 2.40
CA GLN A 577 -28.95 13.54 1.57
C GLN A 577 -28.64 15.06 1.48
N ASN A 578 -29.39 15.96 2.14
CA ASN A 578 -29.36 17.41 1.83
C ASN A 578 -28.92 18.37 2.95
N HIS A 579 -28.25 17.93 4.03
CA HIS A 579 -27.72 18.90 5.01
C HIS A 579 -26.23 18.70 5.27
N ALA A 580 -25.44 19.68 4.81
CA ALA A 580 -24.01 19.79 5.09
C ALA A 580 -23.79 20.64 6.35
N ARG A 581 -22.95 20.09 7.25
CA ARG A 581 -22.44 20.66 8.51
C ARG A 581 -23.47 20.69 9.66
N ILE A 582 -23.16 20.01 10.77
CA ILE A 582 -22.75 20.59 12.09
C ILE A 582 -22.61 19.47 13.14
N ASP A 583 -21.54 19.55 13.94
CA ASP A 583 -21.23 18.85 15.21
C ASP A 583 -21.34 17.31 15.29
N LYS A 584 -20.19 16.69 15.60
CA LYS A 584 -19.88 15.24 15.71
C LYS A 584 -20.82 14.41 16.62
N TYR A 585 -21.73 15.04 17.37
CA TYR A 585 -22.65 14.39 18.30
C TYR A 585 -24.12 14.89 18.21
N LYS A 586 -24.44 15.81 17.28
CA LYS A 586 -25.82 16.34 17.07
C LYS A 586 -26.50 15.82 15.80
N GLU A 587 -25.84 14.95 15.05
CA GLU A 587 -26.27 14.49 13.73
C GLU A 587 -26.82 13.05 13.71
N ILE A 588 -27.31 12.49 14.83
CA ILE A 588 -28.08 11.24 14.79
C ILE A 588 -29.52 11.58 14.39
N ARG A 589 -29.72 12.00 13.14
CA ARG A 589 -31.05 12.10 12.52
C ARG A 589 -31.41 10.72 12.01
N ILE A 590 -32.13 9.95 12.80
CA ILE A 590 -32.82 8.76 12.32
C ILE A 590 -34.10 9.26 11.65
N SER A 591 -34.03 9.59 10.35
CA SER A 591 -35.25 9.97 9.63
C SER A 591 -36.18 8.75 9.53
N GLY A 592 -37.33 8.82 10.20
CA GLY A 592 -38.27 7.71 10.38
C GLY A 592 -39.10 7.33 9.16
N ALA A 593 -38.48 7.26 8.00
CA ALA A 593 -39.09 6.65 6.82
C ALA A 593 -38.33 5.40 6.33
N SER A 594 -37.03 5.29 6.62
CA SER A 594 -36.18 4.18 6.17
C SER A 594 -36.07 3.04 7.18
N ASN A 595 -36.32 3.31 8.47
CA ASN A 595 -36.14 2.33 9.55
C ASN A 595 -37.35 1.42 9.82
N ARG A 596 -38.47 1.70 9.12
CA ARG A 596 -39.73 0.94 9.12
C ARG A 596 -39.56 -0.57 9.17
N HIS A 597 -38.67 -1.09 8.33
CA HIS A 597 -38.62 -2.53 8.03
C HIS A 597 -37.76 -3.33 9.01
N PHE A 598 -36.99 -2.68 9.87
CA PHE A 598 -36.01 -3.35 10.73
C PHE A 598 -35.96 -2.81 12.17
N LEU A 599 -36.92 -1.96 12.57
CA LEU A 599 -37.01 -1.47 13.95
C LEU A 599 -37.20 -2.62 14.95
N LYS A 600 -37.94 -3.66 14.58
CA LYS A 600 -38.04 -4.89 15.37
C LYS A 600 -36.67 -5.47 15.69
N ASP A 601 -35.82 -5.59 14.68
CA ASP A 601 -34.50 -6.19 14.82
C ASP A 601 -33.56 -5.34 15.68
N ILE A 602 -33.64 -4.02 15.53
CA ILE A 602 -32.95 -3.06 16.40
C ILE A 602 -33.39 -3.24 17.86
N VAL A 603 -34.69 -3.29 18.12
CA VAL A 603 -35.24 -3.43 19.47
C VAL A 603 -34.87 -4.78 20.10
N ASP A 604 -34.86 -5.86 19.32
CA ASP A 604 -34.43 -7.18 19.80
C ASP A 604 -32.95 -7.20 20.25
N ILE A 605 -32.07 -6.54 19.48
CA ILE A 605 -30.65 -6.38 19.86
C ILE A 605 -30.54 -5.50 21.12
N LEU A 606 -31.24 -4.36 21.14
CA LEU A 606 -31.23 -3.47 22.30
C LEU A 606 -31.71 -4.19 23.55
N ARG A 607 -32.80 -4.96 23.50
CA ARG A 607 -33.29 -5.76 24.63
C ARG A 607 -32.21 -6.69 25.20
N THR A 608 -31.43 -7.31 24.31
CA THR A 608 -30.38 -8.24 24.69
C THR A 608 -29.21 -7.53 25.37
N VAL A 609 -28.75 -6.43 24.75
CA VAL A 609 -27.59 -5.64 25.20
C VAL A 609 -27.90 -4.84 26.46
N MET A 610 -29.15 -4.38 26.61
CA MET A 610 -29.58 -3.52 27.71
C MET A 610 -29.79 -4.25 29.05
N ASN A 611 -29.68 -5.58 29.08
CA ASN A 611 -29.76 -6.33 30.33
C ASN A 611 -28.68 -5.84 31.33
N PRO A 612 -29.02 -5.50 32.59
CA PRO A 612 -28.08 -4.94 33.57
C PRO A 612 -26.83 -5.77 33.90
N GLU A 613 -26.81 -7.06 33.54
CA GLU A 613 -25.67 -7.98 33.68
C GLU A 613 -24.69 -7.91 32.50
N ARG A 614 -25.02 -7.18 31.43
CA ARG A 614 -24.17 -6.95 30.26
C ARG A 614 -23.20 -5.79 30.47
N ASP A 615 -22.25 -5.66 29.54
CA ASP A 615 -21.19 -4.67 29.60
C ASP A 615 -21.75 -3.24 29.81
N PRO A 616 -21.31 -2.53 30.85
CA PRO A 616 -21.87 -1.24 31.21
C PRO A 616 -21.58 -0.13 30.18
N GLU A 617 -20.43 -0.19 29.48
CA GLU A 617 -20.09 0.82 28.48
C GLU A 617 -20.91 0.65 27.21
N VAL A 618 -21.14 -0.59 26.77
CA VAL A 618 -22.02 -0.89 25.64
C VAL A 618 -23.45 -0.44 25.94
N ARG A 619 -23.96 -0.73 27.14
CA ARG A 619 -25.30 -0.28 27.57
C ARG A 619 -25.44 1.24 27.51
N ASN A 620 -24.43 1.97 27.99
CA ASN A 620 -24.45 3.42 27.94
C ASN A 620 -24.50 3.96 26.50
N GLN A 621 -23.76 3.35 25.56
CA GLN A 621 -23.83 3.71 24.15
C GLN A 621 -25.21 3.39 23.54
N CYS A 622 -25.76 2.21 23.84
CA CYS A 622 -27.09 1.83 23.39
C CYS A 622 -28.21 2.72 23.97
N LEU A 623 -28.05 3.27 25.18
CA LEU A 623 -28.99 4.29 25.70
C LEU A 623 -28.98 5.56 24.87
N LEU A 624 -27.83 5.99 24.35
CA LEU A 624 -27.74 7.13 23.44
C LEU A 624 -28.41 6.82 22.09
N ILE A 625 -28.30 5.58 21.61
CA ILE A 625 -29.03 5.11 20.43
C ILE A 625 -30.55 5.18 20.70
N ILE A 626 -31.03 4.69 21.85
CA ILE A 626 -32.44 4.78 22.23
C ILE A 626 -32.90 6.24 22.29
N ALA A 627 -32.12 7.12 22.94
CA ALA A 627 -32.41 8.56 22.99
C ALA A 627 -32.55 9.15 21.57
N SER A 628 -31.66 8.76 20.65
CA SER A 628 -31.72 9.23 19.27
C SER A 628 -32.91 8.68 18.47
N LEU A 629 -33.35 7.45 18.76
CA LEU A 629 -34.57 6.87 18.18
C LEU A 629 -35.81 7.62 18.64
N LEU A 630 -35.84 8.04 19.92
CA LEU A 630 -36.96 8.74 20.52
C LEU A 630 -36.98 10.25 20.21
N GLN A 631 -35.86 10.85 19.80
CA GLN A 631 -35.76 12.28 19.51
C GLN A 631 -36.77 12.78 18.46
N PHE A 632 -37.19 11.92 17.54
CA PHE A 632 -38.11 12.26 16.44
C PHE A 632 -39.51 11.68 16.62
N ILE A 633 -39.87 11.23 17.83
CA ILE A 633 -41.19 10.62 18.09
C ILE A 633 -42.37 11.58 17.81
N ASP A 634 -42.12 12.89 17.73
CA ASP A 634 -43.11 13.88 17.33
C ASP A 634 -43.45 13.84 15.84
N GLU A 635 -42.62 13.21 15.00
CA GLU A 635 -42.94 12.99 13.58
C GLU A 635 -43.99 11.87 13.45
N PRO A 636 -45.13 12.10 12.75
CA PRO A 636 -46.25 11.13 12.71
C PRO A 636 -45.86 9.72 12.23
N ASP A 637 -44.99 9.65 11.21
CA ASP A 637 -44.47 8.38 10.67
C ASP A 637 -43.64 7.64 11.73
N VAL A 638 -42.70 8.32 12.40
CA VAL A 638 -41.87 7.76 13.47
C VAL A 638 -42.73 7.25 14.61
N ASN A 639 -43.70 8.06 15.05
CA ASN A 639 -44.57 7.73 16.17
C ASN A 639 -45.31 6.41 15.93
N THR A 640 -45.93 6.29 14.76
CA THR A 640 -46.70 5.11 14.37
C THR A 640 -45.83 3.85 14.40
N GLU A 641 -44.57 3.96 14.00
CA GLU A 641 -43.63 2.85 13.89
C GLU A 641 -43.01 2.43 15.22
N ILE A 642 -42.67 3.39 16.08
CA ILE A 642 -42.02 3.13 17.37
C ILE A 642 -43.00 2.76 18.47
N THR A 643 -44.25 3.21 18.36
CA THR A 643 -45.32 2.96 19.34
C THR A 643 -45.45 1.48 19.76
N PRO A 644 -45.45 0.50 18.85
CA PRO A 644 -45.49 -0.93 19.22
C PRO A 644 -44.34 -1.40 20.11
N TYR A 645 -43.21 -0.69 20.11
CA TYR A 645 -41.99 -1.05 20.83
C TYR A 645 -41.73 -0.19 22.06
N LEU A 646 -42.47 0.91 22.28
CA LEU A 646 -42.25 1.83 23.40
C LEU A 646 -42.26 1.12 24.75
N MET A 647 -43.18 0.17 24.95
CA MET A 647 -43.27 -0.58 26.20
C MET A 647 -42.07 -1.48 26.46
N VAL A 648 -41.54 -2.11 25.42
CA VAL A 648 -40.30 -2.89 25.52
C VAL A 648 -39.12 -1.97 25.83
N LEU A 649 -39.03 -0.82 25.14
CA LEU A 649 -37.95 0.14 25.37
C LEU A 649 -37.98 0.71 26.80
N ILE A 650 -39.16 1.04 27.33
CA ILE A 650 -39.29 1.53 28.70
C ILE A 650 -38.95 0.41 29.70
N ASN A 651 -39.65 -0.72 29.63
CA ASN A 651 -39.60 -1.73 30.70
C ASN A 651 -38.37 -2.62 30.67
N GLU A 652 -37.91 -2.99 29.48
CA GLU A 652 -36.83 -3.96 29.31
C GLU A 652 -35.49 -3.28 29.03
N CYS A 653 -35.49 -2.03 28.54
CA CYS A 653 -34.26 -1.29 28.24
C CYS A 653 -33.98 -0.16 29.22
N ILE A 654 -34.89 0.80 29.41
CA ILE A 654 -34.63 2.02 30.18
C ILE A 654 -34.68 1.74 31.70
N LEU A 655 -35.81 1.26 32.22
CA LEU A 655 -36.03 1.08 33.67
C LEU A 655 -35.00 0.17 34.36
N PRO A 656 -34.59 -0.98 33.80
CA PRO A 656 -33.59 -1.85 34.45
C PRO A 656 -32.23 -1.15 34.63
N ASN A 657 -31.95 -0.15 33.80
CA ASN A 657 -30.71 0.63 33.81
C ASN A 657 -30.78 1.88 34.71
N MET A 658 -31.92 2.13 35.34
CA MET A 658 -32.08 3.17 36.37
C MET A 658 -31.79 2.65 37.78
N GLN A 659 -31.52 1.35 37.97
CA GLN A 659 -31.26 0.83 39.31
C GLN A 659 -29.90 1.29 39.87
N TRP A 660 -29.89 1.74 41.13
CA TRP A 660 -28.67 2.19 41.79
C TRP A 660 -27.64 1.06 41.91
N LYS A 661 -26.42 1.35 41.44
CA LYS A 661 -25.20 0.55 41.63
C LYS A 661 -24.03 1.50 41.88
N ALA A 662 -23.08 1.08 42.71
CA ALA A 662 -21.91 1.90 43.02
C ALA A 662 -20.98 2.07 41.80
N GLY A 663 -20.34 3.25 41.70
CA GLY A 663 -19.31 3.55 40.70
C GLY A 663 -19.74 4.52 39.61
N ARG A 664 -18.75 5.21 39.02
CA ARG A 664 -18.97 6.28 38.03
C ARG A 664 -19.70 5.81 36.77
N THR A 665 -19.34 4.64 36.24
CA THR A 665 -19.99 4.10 35.03
C THR A 665 -21.46 3.77 35.30
N ALA A 666 -21.78 3.18 36.45
CA ALA A 666 -23.16 2.93 36.86
C ALA A 666 -23.95 4.24 37.03
N GLY A 667 -23.35 5.28 37.63
CA GLY A 667 -23.96 6.61 37.71
C GLY A 667 -24.25 7.21 36.33
N ALA A 668 -23.30 7.15 35.41
CA ALA A 668 -23.48 7.64 34.04
C ALA A 668 -24.61 6.92 33.29
N ILE A 669 -24.72 5.59 33.43
CA ILE A 669 -25.82 4.81 32.82
C ILE A 669 -27.17 5.29 33.35
N ARG A 670 -27.31 5.47 34.66
CA ARG A 670 -28.56 5.95 35.27
C ARG A 670 -28.90 7.36 34.79
N ALA A 671 -27.91 8.26 34.76
CA ALA A 671 -28.06 9.62 34.26
C ALA A 671 -28.56 9.64 32.81
N THR A 672 -27.98 8.81 31.94
CA THR A 672 -28.42 8.67 30.55
C THR A 672 -29.82 8.05 30.49
N ALA A 673 -30.13 7.03 31.29
CA ALA A 673 -31.44 6.37 31.29
C ALA A 673 -32.58 7.31 31.71
N ILE A 674 -32.42 8.06 32.81
CA ILE A 674 -33.44 9.04 33.25
C ILE A 674 -33.57 10.19 32.24
N ALA A 675 -32.47 10.64 31.64
CA ALA A 675 -32.51 11.68 30.61
C ALA A 675 -33.26 11.21 29.35
N THR A 676 -33.06 9.95 28.94
CA THR A 676 -33.79 9.32 27.82
C THR A 676 -35.29 9.24 28.14
N LEU A 677 -35.65 8.82 29.35
CA LEU A 677 -37.05 8.77 29.79
C LEU A 677 -37.69 10.17 29.83
N TRP A 678 -36.97 11.16 30.35
CA TRP A 678 -37.41 12.55 30.38
C TRP A 678 -37.64 13.10 28.97
N SER A 679 -36.73 12.81 28.05
CA SER A 679 -36.85 13.23 26.64
C SER A 679 -38.09 12.64 25.98
N LEU A 680 -38.46 11.40 26.32
CA LEU A 680 -39.70 10.77 25.85
C LEU A 680 -40.94 11.48 26.39
N PHE A 681 -40.97 11.81 27.69
CA PHE A 681 -42.14 12.44 28.32
C PHE A 681 -42.35 13.89 27.89
N GLN A 682 -41.31 14.56 27.40
CA GLN A 682 -41.43 15.88 26.79
C GLN A 682 -42.02 15.86 25.37
N ALA A 683 -42.07 14.71 24.72
CA ALA A 683 -42.52 14.63 23.35
C ALA A 683 -44.04 14.84 23.25
N LYS A 684 -44.46 15.71 22.32
CA LYS A 684 -45.88 16.07 22.12
C LYS A 684 -46.73 14.91 21.65
N SER A 685 -46.14 13.99 20.88
CA SER A 685 -46.85 12.85 20.33
C SER A 685 -46.81 11.62 21.25
N PHE A 686 -46.17 11.70 22.43
CA PHE A 686 -46.22 10.64 23.44
C PHE A 686 -47.52 10.74 24.26
N SER A 687 -48.19 9.61 24.48
CA SER A 687 -49.37 9.53 25.34
C SER A 687 -49.11 8.60 26.52
N PHE A 688 -49.40 9.06 27.73
CA PHE A 688 -49.25 8.25 28.94
C PHE A 688 -50.16 7.02 28.98
N GLN A 689 -51.22 6.96 28.16
CA GLN A 689 -52.00 5.74 27.97
C GLN A 689 -51.14 4.59 27.45
N GLN A 690 -50.12 4.91 26.64
CA GLN A 690 -49.19 3.93 26.05
C GLN A 690 -48.34 3.24 27.12
N CYS A 691 -48.07 3.88 28.27
CA CYS A 691 -47.29 3.30 29.38
C CYS A 691 -48.11 3.01 30.64
N SER A 692 -49.44 2.97 30.53
CA SER A 692 -50.38 2.74 31.64
C SER A 692 -50.03 1.53 32.50
N SER A 693 -49.66 0.39 31.89
CA SER A 693 -49.33 -0.85 32.62
C SER A 693 -48.02 -0.78 33.41
N SER A 694 -47.16 0.21 33.16
CA SER A 694 -45.85 0.35 33.79
C SER A 694 -45.66 1.67 34.52
N THR A 695 -46.68 2.51 34.56
CA THR A 695 -46.63 3.84 35.21
C THR A 695 -46.21 3.74 36.68
N ASN A 696 -46.66 2.68 37.37
CA ASN A 696 -46.25 2.42 38.76
C ASN A 696 -44.77 2.02 38.90
N ASP A 697 -44.25 1.21 37.98
CA ASP A 697 -42.84 0.80 37.99
C ASP A 697 -41.92 1.97 37.64
N ILE A 698 -42.38 2.84 36.73
CA ILE A 698 -41.72 4.10 36.41
C ILE A 698 -41.67 4.99 37.67
N LEU A 699 -42.81 5.21 38.34
CA LEU A 699 -42.88 6.01 39.56
C LEU A 699 -41.89 5.51 40.63
N LEU A 700 -41.91 4.20 40.92
CA LEU A 700 -41.01 3.60 41.92
C LEU A 700 -39.53 3.74 41.52
N SER A 701 -39.21 3.51 40.24
CA SER A 701 -37.84 3.62 39.75
C SER A 701 -37.32 5.06 39.83
N VAL A 702 -38.15 6.04 39.46
CA VAL A 702 -37.77 7.47 39.45
C VAL A 702 -37.66 8.02 40.87
N LEU A 703 -38.52 7.60 41.81
CA LEU A 703 -38.39 7.97 43.23
C LEU A 703 -37.04 7.52 43.80
N GLY A 704 -36.61 6.30 43.47
CA GLY A 704 -35.28 5.79 43.87
C GLY A 704 -34.11 6.60 43.30
N MET A 705 -34.33 7.37 42.23
CA MET A 705 -33.33 8.23 41.59
C MET A 705 -33.27 9.65 42.15
N LEU A 706 -34.21 10.04 43.01
CA LEU A 706 -34.16 11.34 43.68
C LEU A 706 -32.94 11.42 44.59
N ASP A 707 -32.50 10.31 45.19
CA ASP A 707 -31.33 10.18 46.07
C ASP A 707 -29.98 9.94 45.35
N ASP A 708 -29.89 10.18 44.05
CA ASP A 708 -28.63 9.97 43.31
C ASP A 708 -27.54 11.02 43.61
N ASP A 709 -26.28 10.63 43.53
CA ASP A 709 -25.13 11.54 43.71
C ASP A 709 -25.06 12.60 42.59
N ASP A 710 -25.48 12.24 41.37
CA ASP A 710 -25.42 13.14 40.21
C ASP A 710 -26.57 14.16 40.18
N ARG A 711 -26.20 15.45 40.06
CA ARG A 711 -27.14 16.57 40.08
C ARG A 711 -28.17 16.51 38.96
N LEU A 712 -27.74 16.19 37.73
CA LEU A 712 -28.64 16.16 36.57
C LEU A 712 -29.61 14.99 36.65
N THR A 713 -29.18 13.88 37.24
CA THR A 713 -30.00 12.71 37.50
C THR A 713 -31.13 13.05 38.46
N ARG A 714 -30.84 13.67 39.61
CA ARG A 714 -31.87 14.14 40.56
C ARG A 714 -32.83 15.14 39.92
N MET A 715 -32.30 16.10 39.16
CA MET A 715 -33.08 17.09 38.42
C MET A 715 -34.05 16.45 37.42
N ASN A 716 -33.55 15.56 36.56
CA ASN A 716 -34.39 14.86 35.58
C ASN A 716 -35.44 13.97 36.26
N SER A 717 -35.14 13.41 37.44
CA SER A 717 -36.13 12.69 38.25
C SER A 717 -37.28 13.59 38.68
N CYS A 718 -37.01 14.82 39.16
CA CYS A 718 -38.05 15.80 39.46
C CYS A 718 -38.92 16.10 38.25
N TYR A 719 -38.32 16.30 37.07
CA TYR A 719 -39.06 16.59 35.84
C TYR A 719 -39.91 15.42 35.35
N VAL A 720 -39.39 14.19 35.40
CA VAL A 720 -40.14 12.99 35.05
C VAL A 720 -41.33 12.79 35.99
N LEU A 721 -41.15 12.99 37.31
CA LEU A 721 -42.24 12.93 38.28
C LEU A 721 -43.26 14.05 38.06
N GLN A 722 -42.81 15.27 37.76
CA GLN A 722 -43.69 16.39 37.47
C GLN A 722 -44.57 16.07 36.26
N ALA A 723 -44.02 15.50 35.18
CA ALA A 723 -44.79 15.11 34.01
C ALA A 723 -45.79 13.98 34.30
N LEU A 724 -45.42 13.01 35.14
CA LEU A 724 -46.34 11.95 35.59
C LEU A 724 -47.52 12.53 36.38
N PHE A 725 -47.24 13.41 37.34
CA PHE A 725 -48.27 14.01 38.19
C PHE A 725 -49.10 15.09 37.48
N SER A 726 -48.63 15.63 36.35
CA SER A 726 -49.38 16.62 35.56
C SER A 726 -50.29 15.96 34.52
N ASN A 727 -50.37 14.63 34.45
CA ASN A 727 -51.11 13.92 33.41
C ASN A 727 -52.19 12.99 33.98
N ASP A 728 -53.46 13.27 33.67
CA ASP A 728 -54.62 12.52 34.16
C ASP A 728 -54.58 11.02 33.83
N ASP A 729 -54.09 10.64 32.64
CA ASP A 729 -54.03 9.23 32.24
C ASP A 729 -52.95 8.45 33.03
N ALA A 730 -51.84 9.11 33.37
CA ALA A 730 -50.84 8.54 34.27
C ALA A 730 -51.41 8.41 35.68
N ILE A 731 -52.04 9.47 36.21
CA ILE A 731 -52.62 9.48 37.56
C ILE A 731 -53.66 8.37 37.73
N ARG A 732 -54.56 8.17 36.76
CA ARG A 732 -55.60 7.12 36.80
C ARG A 732 -55.06 5.71 36.98
N THR A 733 -53.79 5.47 36.64
CA THR A 733 -53.14 4.16 36.78
C THR A 733 -52.32 4.02 38.06
N ILE A 734 -51.99 5.14 38.72
CA ILE A 734 -51.31 5.15 40.02
C ILE A 734 -52.38 5.11 41.11
N ASN A 735 -52.29 4.16 42.04
CA ASN A 735 -53.22 4.13 43.17
C ASN A 735 -52.85 5.15 44.25
N ASN A 736 -53.83 5.62 45.02
CA ASN A 736 -53.63 6.61 46.09
C ASN A 736 -52.57 6.17 47.11
N ASP A 737 -52.53 4.87 47.47
CA ASP A 737 -51.54 4.33 48.41
C ASP A 737 -50.10 4.47 47.91
N ARG A 738 -49.84 4.40 46.59
CA ARG A 738 -48.51 4.63 46.00
C ARG A 738 -48.20 6.10 45.86
N LEU A 739 -49.18 6.94 45.53
CA LEU A 739 -49.00 8.40 45.55
C LEU A 739 -48.61 8.88 46.96
N HIS A 740 -49.24 8.37 48.01
CA HIS A 740 -48.88 8.71 49.38
C HIS A 740 -47.48 8.26 49.80
N LYS A 741 -46.85 7.33 49.07
CA LYS A 741 -45.47 6.94 49.31
C LYS A 741 -44.44 7.82 48.59
N ALA A 742 -44.86 8.71 47.69
CA ALA A 742 -43.97 9.55 46.90
C ALA A 742 -43.52 10.82 47.64
N TYR A 743 -44.41 11.47 48.39
CA TYR A 743 -44.11 12.76 49.02
C TYR A 743 -42.91 12.74 50.00
N PRO A 744 -42.65 11.68 50.80
CA PRO A 744 -41.52 11.71 51.73
C PRO A 744 -40.19 11.86 51.00
N ASP A 745 -40.02 11.21 49.84
CA ASP A 745 -38.79 11.29 49.05
C ASP A 745 -38.67 12.62 48.29
N LEU A 746 -39.80 13.22 47.87
CA LEU A 746 -39.83 14.58 47.33
C LEU A 746 -39.42 15.62 48.38
N LEU A 747 -40.00 15.56 49.57
CA LEU A 747 -39.71 16.51 50.65
C LEU A 747 -38.22 16.51 51.04
N LYS A 748 -37.57 15.33 51.06
CA LYS A 748 -36.12 15.24 51.29
C LYS A 748 -35.27 16.00 50.26
N ARG A 749 -35.80 16.40 49.10
CA ARG A 749 -35.07 17.22 48.10
C ARG A 749 -35.11 18.71 48.36
N LEU A 750 -35.92 19.16 49.32
CA LEU A 750 -35.85 20.54 49.78
C LEU A 750 -34.57 20.82 50.58
N ASP A 751 -33.93 19.77 51.12
CA ASP A 751 -32.61 19.77 51.74
C ASP A 751 -31.44 19.59 50.74
N ASP A 752 -31.70 19.57 49.43
CA ASP A 752 -30.63 19.42 48.43
C ASP A 752 -29.65 20.61 48.47
N VAL A 753 -28.37 20.34 48.21
CA VAL A 753 -27.33 21.38 48.15
C VAL A 753 -27.48 22.32 46.95
N ASN A 754 -28.25 21.92 45.93
CA ASN A 754 -28.44 22.71 44.71
C ASN A 754 -29.84 23.33 44.64
N ASP A 755 -29.90 24.66 44.64
CA ASP A 755 -31.16 25.39 44.65
C ASP A 755 -32.05 25.12 43.43
N ASP A 756 -31.50 24.81 42.24
CA ASP A 756 -32.31 24.46 41.09
C ASP A 756 -33.14 23.19 41.36
N ILE A 757 -32.57 22.19 42.06
CA ILE A 757 -33.29 20.95 42.42
C ILE A 757 -34.39 21.27 43.44
N ARG A 758 -34.10 22.15 44.40
CA ARG A 758 -35.08 22.60 45.41
C ARG A 758 -36.28 23.30 44.75
N LEU A 759 -36.03 24.11 43.73
CA LEU A 759 -37.06 24.73 42.90
C LEU A 759 -37.83 23.72 42.03
N ALA A 760 -37.10 22.77 41.43
CA ALA A 760 -37.70 21.70 40.63
C ALA A 760 -38.63 20.82 41.48
N VAL A 761 -38.22 20.45 42.70
CA VAL A 761 -39.07 19.65 43.57
C VAL A 761 -40.30 20.40 44.09
N CYS A 762 -40.22 21.72 44.32
CA CYS A 762 -41.42 22.53 44.60
C CYS A 762 -42.41 22.43 43.42
N SER A 763 -41.91 22.53 42.19
CA SER A 763 -42.73 22.38 40.98
C SER A 763 -43.31 20.95 40.84
N THR A 764 -42.55 19.92 41.21
CA THR A 764 -43.02 18.53 41.26
C THR A 764 -44.07 18.33 42.35
N LEU A 765 -43.91 18.93 43.53
CA LEU A 765 -44.87 18.88 44.64
C LEU A 765 -46.19 19.58 44.29
N ASN A 766 -46.11 20.68 43.54
CA ASN A 766 -47.26 21.36 42.98
C ASN A 766 -48.03 20.47 42.00
N ALA A 767 -47.34 19.75 41.11
CA ALA A 767 -47.98 18.75 40.26
C ALA A 767 -48.52 17.55 41.07
N TYR A 768 -47.81 17.13 42.12
CA TYR A 768 -48.23 16.03 42.99
C TYR A 768 -49.56 16.30 43.69
N VAL A 769 -49.81 17.53 44.16
CA VAL A 769 -51.09 17.83 44.80
C VAL A 769 -52.26 17.81 43.81
N HIS A 770 -52.04 18.27 42.57
CA HIS A 770 -53.01 18.10 41.49
C HIS A 770 -53.38 16.63 41.25
N ALA A 771 -52.44 15.69 41.46
CA ALA A 771 -52.69 14.28 41.22
C ALA A 771 -53.82 13.64 42.07
N PHE A 772 -54.35 14.33 43.08
CA PHE A 772 -55.41 13.81 43.95
C PHE A 772 -56.83 14.29 43.62
N HIS A 773 -57.08 14.80 42.40
CA HIS A 773 -58.37 15.40 42.01
C HIS A 773 -59.65 14.64 42.48
N GLY A 774 -60.59 15.39 43.07
CA GLY A 774 -62.02 15.04 43.25
C GLY A 774 -62.39 14.16 44.45
N ASP A 775 -61.61 13.12 44.75
CA ASP A 775 -61.97 12.08 45.74
C ASP A 775 -60.97 11.99 46.92
N PHE A 776 -60.14 13.02 47.13
CA PHE A 776 -59.17 13.04 48.23
C PHE A 776 -59.85 13.18 49.60
N ASN A 777 -59.78 12.13 50.42
CA ASN A 777 -60.32 12.17 51.78
C ASN A 777 -59.32 12.80 52.75
N VAL A 778 -59.46 14.11 53.00
CA VAL A 778 -58.62 14.87 53.93
C VAL A 778 -58.67 14.31 55.35
N GLU A 779 -59.81 13.79 55.83
CA GLU A 779 -59.90 13.21 57.17
C GLU A 779 -59.08 11.92 57.29
N LEU A 780 -59.14 11.07 56.26
CA LEU A 780 -58.40 9.80 56.22
C LEU A 780 -56.88 10.03 56.12
N TYR A 781 -56.45 11.02 55.33
CA TYR A 781 -55.04 11.27 55.03
C TYR A 781 -54.46 12.50 55.74
N ARG A 782 -55.13 13.02 56.78
CA ARG A 782 -54.75 14.23 57.51
C ARG A 782 -53.30 14.20 57.99
N SER A 783 -52.82 13.06 58.49
CA SER A 783 -51.44 12.91 58.97
C SER A 783 -50.41 13.19 57.88
N HIS A 784 -50.67 12.78 56.63
CA HIS A 784 -49.76 13.07 55.51
C HIS A 784 -49.69 14.57 55.21
N LEU A 785 -50.83 15.27 55.25
CA LEU A 785 -50.87 16.72 55.05
C LEU A 785 -50.14 17.48 56.16
N GLU A 786 -50.33 17.08 57.42
CA GLU A 786 -49.60 17.64 58.56
C GLU A 786 -48.09 17.42 58.43
N ASP A 787 -47.65 16.23 58.00
CA ASP A 787 -46.24 15.94 57.78
C ASP A 787 -45.64 16.78 56.65
N ILE A 788 -46.38 16.94 55.54
CA ILE A 788 -45.98 17.82 54.43
C ILE A 788 -45.87 19.28 54.90
N ALA A 789 -46.88 19.77 55.61
CA ALA A 789 -46.91 21.13 56.14
C ALA A 789 -45.71 21.40 57.05
N LYS A 790 -45.40 20.49 57.97
CA LYS A 790 -44.26 20.62 58.90
C LYS A 790 -42.93 20.80 58.17
N VAL A 791 -42.67 20.00 57.12
CA VAL A 791 -41.41 20.09 56.37
C VAL A 791 -41.37 21.34 55.50
N LEU A 792 -42.45 21.65 54.77
CA LEU A 792 -42.50 22.86 53.93
C LEU A 792 -42.31 24.13 54.76
N LEU A 793 -42.91 24.21 55.96
CA LEU A 793 -42.75 25.37 56.82
C LEU A 793 -41.30 25.58 57.27
N ILE A 794 -40.52 24.51 57.49
CA ILE A 794 -39.08 24.65 57.75
C ILE A 794 -38.38 25.37 56.59
N HIS A 795 -38.66 24.96 55.34
CA HIS A 795 -38.06 25.56 54.14
C HIS A 795 -38.70 26.88 53.71
N MET A 796 -39.86 27.25 54.25
CA MET A 796 -40.42 28.59 54.05
C MET A 796 -39.54 29.66 54.73
N ASP A 797 -38.72 29.29 55.72
CA ASP A 797 -37.79 30.22 56.36
C ASP A 797 -36.40 30.28 55.70
N ASP A 798 -36.27 29.74 54.48
CA ASP A 798 -34.99 29.65 53.76
C ASP A 798 -34.31 31.01 53.53
N GLN A 799 -32.98 30.99 53.39
CA GLN A 799 -32.20 32.19 53.09
C GLN A 799 -32.28 32.58 51.61
N ASN A 800 -32.46 31.62 50.71
CA ASN A 800 -32.67 31.88 49.29
C ASN A 800 -34.13 32.28 49.06
N THR A 801 -34.34 33.54 48.67
CA THR A 801 -35.67 34.11 48.42
C THR A 801 -36.43 33.39 47.31
N GLN A 802 -35.76 32.82 46.30
CA GLN A 802 -36.44 32.06 45.25
C GLN A 802 -37.02 30.75 45.78
N VAL A 803 -36.26 30.02 46.61
CA VAL A 803 -36.73 28.78 47.23
C VAL A 803 -37.83 29.08 48.25
N GLN A 804 -37.65 30.11 49.09
CA GLN A 804 -38.68 30.58 50.02
C GLN A 804 -40.00 30.89 49.30
N ASN A 805 -39.96 31.61 48.18
CA ASN A 805 -41.15 31.94 47.40
C ASN A 805 -41.79 30.69 46.79
N ALA A 806 -40.98 29.79 46.21
CA ALA A 806 -41.49 28.54 45.63
C ALA A 806 -42.18 27.66 46.69
N VAL A 807 -41.59 27.55 47.88
CA VAL A 807 -42.17 26.80 49.01
C VAL A 807 -43.44 27.47 49.53
N PHE A 808 -43.45 28.81 49.64
CA PHE A 808 -44.64 29.56 50.00
C PHE A 808 -45.80 29.26 49.03
N ASP A 809 -45.54 29.32 47.72
CA ASP A 809 -46.53 29.02 46.70
C ASP A 809 -46.98 27.56 46.75
N THR A 810 -46.06 26.61 47.00
CA THR A 810 -46.40 25.20 47.23
C THR A 810 -47.33 25.02 48.43
N ILE A 811 -47.08 25.69 49.56
CA ILE A 811 -47.98 25.59 50.73
C ILE A 811 -49.38 26.13 50.42
N VAL A 812 -49.46 27.29 49.75
CA VAL A 812 -50.75 27.84 49.30
C VAL A 812 -51.47 26.79 48.47
N GLN A 813 -50.79 26.22 47.49
CA GLN A 813 -51.36 25.26 46.57
C GLN A 813 -51.90 24.01 47.26
N PHE A 814 -51.14 23.43 48.20
CA PHE A 814 -51.62 22.29 48.98
C PHE A 814 -52.84 22.60 49.84
N ALA A 815 -52.89 23.80 50.43
CA ALA A 815 -53.99 24.20 51.28
C ALA A 815 -55.28 24.45 50.47
N THR A 816 -55.16 24.95 49.23
CA THR A 816 -56.30 25.42 48.43
C THR A 816 -56.82 24.40 47.42
N GLU A 817 -55.97 23.55 46.85
CA GLU A 817 -56.39 22.58 45.83
C GLU A 817 -57.10 21.35 46.44
N LEU A 818 -56.74 20.97 47.66
CA LEU A 818 -57.37 19.87 48.37
C LEU A 818 -58.48 20.40 49.28
N GLN A 819 -59.74 20.14 48.89
CA GLN A 819 -60.90 20.61 49.63
C GLN A 819 -60.87 20.14 51.09
N GLY A 820 -60.77 21.09 52.03
CA GLY A 820 -60.72 20.84 53.48
C GLY A 820 -59.30 20.74 54.07
N ALA A 821 -58.24 20.82 53.27
CA ALA A 821 -56.85 20.77 53.77
C ALA A 821 -56.41 22.05 54.49
N SER A 822 -57.06 23.18 54.21
CA SER A 822 -56.67 24.51 54.71
C SER A 822 -56.59 24.63 56.22
N GLU A 823 -57.51 24.03 56.97
CA GLU A 823 -57.49 24.09 58.43
C GLU A 823 -56.26 23.37 59.02
N SER A 824 -55.86 22.24 58.42
CA SER A 824 -54.66 21.50 58.81
C SER A 824 -53.39 22.33 58.60
N PHE A 825 -53.27 22.99 57.43
CA PHE A 825 -52.12 23.85 57.13
C PHE A 825 -52.09 25.12 58.00
N ILE A 826 -53.21 25.81 58.19
CA ILE A 826 -53.30 27.00 59.06
C ILE A 826 -52.93 26.67 60.50
N THR A 827 -53.36 25.50 61.01
CA THR A 827 -53.01 25.04 62.36
C THR A 827 -51.51 24.84 62.50
N GLU A 828 -50.87 24.15 61.55
CA GLU A 828 -49.42 23.95 61.58
C GLU A 828 -48.64 25.27 61.42
N ILE A 829 -49.10 26.20 60.58
CA ILE A 829 -48.49 27.54 60.44
C ILE A 829 -48.52 28.29 61.79
N ARG A 830 -49.66 28.29 62.49
CA ARG A 830 -49.80 28.93 63.81
C ARG A 830 -48.88 28.28 64.85
N ASN A 831 -48.73 26.96 64.81
CA ASN A 831 -47.87 26.20 65.73
C ASN A 831 -46.40 26.60 65.61
N VAL A 832 -45.92 26.93 64.41
CA VAL A 832 -44.50 27.24 64.18
C VAL A 832 -44.20 28.72 64.00
N LYS A 833 -45.20 29.61 63.81
CA LYS A 833 -45.01 31.06 63.56
C LYS A 833 -43.95 31.71 64.46
N HIS A 834 -43.99 31.45 65.76
CA HIS A 834 -43.06 32.03 66.73
C HIS A 834 -41.58 31.61 66.55
N LYS A 835 -41.34 30.52 65.79
CA LYS A 835 -40.01 29.97 65.48
C LYS A 835 -39.44 30.48 64.16
N HIS A 836 -40.26 31.10 63.29
CA HIS A 836 -39.80 31.65 62.01
C HIS A 836 -39.08 32.99 62.18
N ARG A 837 -38.03 33.20 61.38
CA ARG A 837 -37.30 34.47 61.28
C ARG A 837 -38.21 35.59 60.74
N ASN A 838 -39.07 35.29 59.77
CA ASN A 838 -40.04 36.25 59.22
C ASN A 838 -41.48 35.87 59.55
N GLN A 839 -41.97 36.31 60.72
CA GLN A 839 -43.32 36.02 61.19
C GLN A 839 -44.43 36.63 60.31
N ASN A 840 -44.14 37.76 59.63
CA ASN A 840 -45.08 38.39 58.71
C ASN A 840 -45.36 37.50 57.51
N LEU A 841 -44.39 36.69 57.08
CA LEU A 841 -44.59 35.74 55.97
C LEU A 841 -45.63 34.67 56.33
N CYS A 842 -45.66 34.21 57.59
CA CYS A 842 -46.70 33.30 58.08
C CYS A 842 -48.09 33.95 58.08
N ASP A 843 -48.18 35.23 58.46
CA ASP A 843 -49.45 35.97 58.42
C ASP A 843 -49.96 36.15 56.99
N THR A 844 -49.07 36.55 56.08
CA THR A 844 -49.40 36.63 54.64
C THR A 844 -49.79 35.27 54.06
N LEU A 845 -49.17 34.18 54.51
CA LEU A 845 -49.53 32.83 54.07
C LEU A 845 -50.95 32.44 54.53
N ILE A 846 -51.29 32.69 55.79
CA ILE A 846 -52.63 32.44 56.34
C ILE A 846 -53.66 33.28 55.58
N GLU A 847 -53.42 34.58 55.40
CA GLU A 847 -54.31 35.48 54.64
C GLU A 847 -54.54 34.96 53.21
N ARG A 848 -53.49 34.48 52.54
CA ARG A 848 -53.59 34.00 51.17
C ARG A 848 -54.33 32.67 51.05
N ILE A 849 -54.17 31.77 52.01
CA ILE A 849 -54.94 30.53 52.09
C ILE A 849 -56.42 30.86 52.35
N GLU A 850 -56.72 31.73 53.32
CA GLU A 850 -58.09 32.14 53.65
C GLU A 850 -58.78 32.91 52.50
N GLN A 851 -58.03 33.62 51.65
CA GLN A 851 -58.55 34.33 50.47
C GLN A 851 -58.83 33.42 49.26
N SER A 852 -58.19 32.24 49.21
CA SER A 852 -58.22 31.34 48.05
C SER A 852 -59.21 30.17 48.22
N ASN A 853 -59.75 29.97 49.43
CA ASN A 853 -60.91 29.10 49.70
C ASN A 853 -62.21 29.91 49.68
#